data_AF-A0A089LIN1-F1
#
_entry.id   AF-A0A089LIN1-F1
#
_cell.length_a   1.000
_cell.length_b   1.000
_cell.length_c   1.000
_cell.angle_alpha   90.00
_cell.angle_beta   90.00
_cell.angle_gamma   90.00
#
_symmetry.space_group_name_H-M   'P 1'
#
loop_
_entity.id
_entity.type
_entity.pdbx_description
1 polymer ?
#
loop_
_entity_poly.entity_id
_entity_poly.type
_entity_poly.pdbx_seq_one_letter_code
_entity_poly.pdbx_strand_id
1 'polypeptide(L)'
;MSLKKKLSNGWQFSKQPLHSELAKVAADADWMPVTLPHDWLIYDTRNLYGNGDGWYRTCLRFDEVPADELVSLRFEGVYMNSTLYVNGQVAGEWKYGYSTFEFDITPYLIAGDNEVYMRVIHESPNSRWYSGAGIYRPVWLKTAPKTHIAADGIYIAARAADGEAWTVDVDVELHIAEAAAAGTKLKLRHSILDAQGTVIAAGTSEVPALQGGLTVHTHSRLTVDQPLLWDITSPHLYTLQSELLADDEVIEVEKERFGFRTMELDSDKGFFLNGRHVKIYGVCQHHDLGALGAAVNKAALRRQFVLLQEMGVNAIRTAHNMPAVELMELADEMGLLIVSEAFDMWERSKTPYDYARFYPEWWKRDIASWVRRDRNRPSLLMWSIGNEIYDTHADSRGQELTRELQEEVLVHDPRGNAFVTIGSNYMPWENAQKCADIVKVAGYNYAEKYYEQHHREHPDWIIYGSETCSTVQSRGVYHFPLAQSVLADDDQQCSSLGNSSTSWGAKSTEACITADRDASFSLGQFLWTGFDYIGEPTPYHTKNSYFGQLDTAGFPKDSYYIYQAEWTDYRTHPMIHIFPYWDFSQGQLIDVRVCSNAPRIELFLNEVSQGSVDIDHVHGHKLLGEWQLPYADGVLRAAAYDEQGNVIAEDQISSFGDAASLVLTPDKQEIAADGTDLIFVTVSTLDQSGRPVANANNRVHLSIEGPGRLIGLDNGDSTDYDSYKGVSRRLFSGKLLAVIAGTLEAGTITLRVASADLASAELKLQAVLPAPGTIAEDELYLYAHNPLEADASPGNPESSKEGGIPVRKLELICPEGNILTPERPSLPVRVKLHPQGAAWQDVEWRITNAAGIDANIATIETSGHEAVITALGDGDVYIRCGTANGADGIRLYSQMEFKLTGLGQAYLNPYEFVSSGFHSSHSRNLTNGNERGVATAREGESRICFERIDFGEDGADEIVLPIFSLDDQEFPIEIWEGVPGENGAELLTTVTYQKPSRWNVYQEERYTLPKRLTGITSLSFVLRKKIHLKGFSFVRRHKAFERLAALANSAVYGDAFTITEDAIEGIGNNVSLIFAGMDFGGAECSRVVICGRSALANNTMQILFSGPAGESKQLIEFAGSASYTEREFTLEPPVSGSQTVTFLFLPGSRFDFKWFQFLPSV
;
A
#
# COMPACT_ATOMS: atom_id res chain seq x y z
N MET A 1 -10.32 46.49 13.74
CA MET A 1 -9.27 45.45 13.87
C MET A 1 -9.81 44.18 13.28
N SER A 2 -9.01 43.49 12.47
CA SER A 2 -9.41 42.24 11.84
C SER A 2 -9.68 41.18 12.90
N LEU A 3 -10.73 40.39 12.69
CA LEU A 3 -11.10 39.27 13.54
C LEU A 3 -11.03 38.00 12.71
N LYS A 4 -10.42 36.96 13.27
CA LYS A 4 -10.37 35.62 12.68
C LYS A 4 -11.00 34.66 13.69
N LYS A 5 -12.09 34.00 13.29
CA LYS A 5 -12.83 33.05 14.14
C LYS A 5 -12.92 31.69 13.46
N LYS A 6 -12.50 30.63 14.13
CA LYS A 6 -12.65 29.26 13.64
C LYS A 6 -14.12 28.85 13.61
N LEU A 7 -14.59 28.30 12.50
CA LEU A 7 -15.98 27.83 12.30
C LEU A 7 -16.07 26.31 12.29
N SER A 8 -15.70 25.69 13.41
CA SER A 8 -15.76 24.24 13.55
C SER A 8 -17.15 23.69 13.89
N ASN A 9 -18.00 24.46 14.58
CA ASN A 9 -19.34 24.03 15.01
C ASN A 9 -20.46 24.59 14.13
N GLY A 10 -21.69 24.11 14.36
CA GLY A 10 -22.91 24.65 13.76
C GLY A 10 -23.15 24.19 12.32
N TRP A 11 -22.34 23.26 11.83
CA TRP A 11 -22.49 22.68 10.50
C TRP A 11 -23.43 21.47 10.53
N GLN A 12 -24.09 21.26 9.40
CA GLN A 12 -24.82 20.04 9.10
C GLN A 12 -24.36 19.48 7.76
N PHE A 13 -24.42 18.17 7.60
CA PHE A 13 -23.96 17.44 6.43
C PHE A 13 -25.11 16.61 5.83
N SER A 14 -25.09 16.43 4.52
CA SER A 14 -25.92 15.46 3.81
C SER A 14 -25.15 14.89 2.62
N LYS A 15 -25.11 13.55 2.50
CA LYS A 15 -24.56 12.88 1.32
C LYS A 15 -25.66 12.69 0.29
N GLN A 16 -25.42 13.13 -0.93
CA GLN A 16 -26.35 13.10 -2.05
C GLN A 16 -25.75 12.34 -3.25
N PRO A 17 -26.57 11.86 -4.20
CA PRO A 17 -26.06 11.36 -5.47
C PRO A 17 -25.23 12.41 -6.21
N LEU A 18 -24.33 11.95 -7.08
CA LEU A 18 -23.51 12.83 -7.92
C LEU A 18 -24.38 13.81 -8.72
N HIS A 19 -23.87 15.02 -8.89
CA HIS A 19 -24.48 16.07 -9.70
C HIS A 19 -25.83 16.59 -9.16
N SER A 20 -26.07 16.47 -7.86
CA SER A 20 -27.24 17.02 -7.16
C SER A 20 -27.31 18.57 -7.23
N GLU A 21 -28.52 19.12 -7.10
CA GLU A 21 -28.79 20.57 -7.24
C GLU A 21 -29.22 21.18 -5.88
N LEU A 22 -28.72 22.37 -5.57
CA LEU A 22 -29.00 23.07 -4.30
C LEU A 22 -30.50 23.14 -3.99
N ALA A 23 -31.35 23.48 -4.96
CA ALA A 23 -32.78 23.65 -4.74
C ALA A 23 -33.47 22.37 -4.23
N LYS A 24 -33.06 21.20 -4.72
CA LYS A 24 -33.60 19.90 -4.27
C LYS A 24 -33.04 19.52 -2.90
N VAL A 25 -31.73 19.70 -2.72
CA VAL A 25 -31.05 19.34 -1.47
C VAL A 25 -31.52 20.21 -0.31
N ALA A 26 -31.68 21.52 -0.51
CA ALA A 26 -32.18 22.42 0.52
C ALA A 26 -33.62 22.10 0.94
N ALA A 27 -34.44 21.59 0.02
CA ALA A 27 -35.84 21.26 0.29
C ALA A 27 -36.04 19.90 0.97
N ASP A 28 -35.35 18.87 0.48
CA ASP A 28 -35.72 17.47 0.74
C ASP A 28 -34.61 16.63 1.40
N ALA A 29 -33.40 17.18 1.61
CA ALA A 29 -32.30 16.38 2.16
C ALA A 29 -32.42 16.15 3.67
N ASP A 30 -31.98 14.97 4.09
CA ASP A 30 -31.75 14.66 5.50
C ASP A 30 -30.39 15.22 5.94
N TRP A 31 -30.42 16.10 6.93
CA TRP A 31 -29.24 16.82 7.44
C TRP A 31 -28.84 16.29 8.80
N MET A 32 -27.59 15.85 8.93
CA MET A 32 -27.00 15.41 10.21
C MET A 32 -26.04 16.46 10.74
N PRO A 33 -26.01 16.75 12.05
CA PRO A 33 -25.03 17.66 12.63
C PRO A 33 -23.62 17.10 12.48
N VAL A 34 -22.65 17.97 12.16
CA VAL A 34 -21.23 17.62 12.08
C VAL A 34 -20.38 18.73 12.70
N THR A 35 -19.17 18.37 13.12
CA THR A 35 -18.10 19.32 13.47
C THR A 35 -17.03 19.21 12.41
N LEU A 36 -16.47 20.35 12.02
CA LEU A 36 -15.31 20.41 11.13
C LEU A 36 -14.01 20.42 11.94
N PRO A 37 -12.97 19.68 11.49
CA PRO A 37 -12.88 19.01 10.20
C PRO A 37 -13.66 17.69 10.10
N HIS A 38 -14.17 17.37 8.90
CA HIS A 38 -15.03 16.20 8.66
C HIS A 38 -14.67 15.48 7.34
N ASP A 39 -14.48 14.17 7.45
CA ASP A 39 -14.33 13.22 6.35
C ASP A 39 -15.49 12.22 6.41
N TRP A 40 -16.37 12.22 5.40
CA TRP A 40 -17.55 11.35 5.44
C TRP A 40 -17.27 9.91 5.01
N LEU A 41 -16.16 9.63 4.33
CA LEU A 41 -15.87 8.29 3.80
C LEU A 41 -15.34 7.34 4.89
N ILE A 42 -14.64 7.87 5.89
CA ILE A 42 -13.94 7.06 6.92
C ILE A 42 -14.88 6.19 7.76
N TYR A 43 -16.17 6.53 7.81
CA TYR A 43 -17.17 5.81 8.60
C TYR A 43 -17.57 4.46 8.00
N ASP A 44 -17.37 4.25 6.69
CA ASP A 44 -17.66 2.99 6.00
C ASP A 44 -16.38 2.39 5.39
N THR A 45 -15.69 1.56 6.18
CA THR A 45 -14.46 0.87 5.80
C THR A 45 -14.62 -0.05 4.59
N ARG A 46 -15.86 -0.48 4.25
CA ARG A 46 -16.13 -1.31 3.06
C ARG A 46 -16.35 -0.47 1.80
N ASN A 47 -16.47 0.86 1.91
CA ASN A 47 -16.75 1.77 0.80
C ASN A 47 -15.97 3.10 0.87
N LEU A 48 -14.66 2.99 1.12
CA LEU A 48 -13.75 4.14 1.26
C LEU A 48 -13.54 4.97 -0.01
N TYR A 49 -14.11 4.56 -1.15
CA TYR A 49 -14.02 5.24 -2.45
C TYR A 49 -15.39 5.56 -3.05
N GLY A 50 -16.44 5.62 -2.22
CA GLY A 50 -17.81 5.81 -2.66
C GLY A 50 -18.04 7.15 -3.37
N ASN A 51 -18.80 7.13 -4.46
CA ASN A 51 -19.21 8.33 -5.19
C ASN A 51 -20.29 9.13 -4.42
N GLY A 52 -20.31 10.45 -4.60
CA GLY A 52 -21.40 11.30 -4.16
C GLY A 52 -21.05 12.78 -4.05
N ASP A 53 -22.10 13.59 -3.92
CA ASP A 53 -22.01 15.00 -3.56
C ASP A 53 -22.19 15.13 -2.04
N GLY A 54 -21.17 15.61 -1.33
CA GLY A 54 -21.29 16.01 0.06
C GLY A 54 -21.76 17.46 0.15
N TRP A 55 -22.91 17.70 0.77
CA TRP A 55 -23.39 19.03 1.06
C TRP A 55 -23.20 19.35 2.54
N TYR A 56 -22.60 20.50 2.81
CA TYR A 56 -22.49 21.07 4.14
C TYR A 56 -23.33 22.35 4.20
N ARG A 57 -24.03 22.58 5.30
CA ARG A 57 -24.71 23.86 5.54
C ARG A 57 -24.44 24.42 6.92
N THR A 58 -24.40 25.73 7.03
CA THR A 58 -24.37 26.47 8.29
C THR A 58 -25.16 27.78 8.14
N CYS A 59 -25.42 28.45 9.27
CA CYS A 59 -26.10 29.73 9.30
C CYS A 59 -25.23 30.77 10.02
N LEU A 60 -25.01 31.92 9.38
CA LEU A 60 -24.28 33.04 9.94
C LEU A 60 -25.25 34.20 10.22
N ARG A 61 -25.22 34.75 11.42
CA ARG A 61 -26.10 35.86 11.79
C ARG A 61 -25.34 37.17 11.89
N PHE A 62 -25.82 38.18 11.17
CA PHE A 62 -25.31 39.56 11.20
C PHE A 62 -26.47 40.51 11.47
N ASP A 63 -26.47 41.23 12.59
CA ASP A 63 -27.56 42.17 12.90
C ASP A 63 -27.69 43.26 11.82
N GLU A 64 -26.55 43.72 11.31
CA GLU A 64 -26.44 44.57 10.11
C GLU A 64 -25.27 44.07 9.25
N VAL A 65 -25.34 44.26 7.93
CA VAL A 65 -24.21 43.93 7.03
C VAL A 65 -23.12 44.98 7.23
N PRO A 66 -21.88 44.61 7.59
CA PRO A 66 -20.81 45.56 7.84
C PRO A 66 -20.54 46.43 6.60
N ALA A 67 -20.81 47.73 6.70
CA ALA A 67 -20.69 48.64 5.55
C ALA A 67 -19.22 48.91 5.16
N ASP A 68 -18.29 48.85 6.12
CA ASP A 68 -16.88 49.23 5.97
C ASP A 68 -15.87 48.08 6.25
N GLU A 69 -16.39 46.86 6.39
CA GLU A 69 -15.59 45.65 6.56
C GLU A 69 -15.83 44.67 5.42
N LEU A 70 -14.83 43.83 5.17
CA LEU A 70 -14.93 42.64 4.35
C LEU A 70 -15.16 41.45 5.26
N VAL A 71 -16.08 40.58 4.88
CA VAL A 71 -16.35 39.31 5.53
C VAL A 71 -16.00 38.19 4.57
N SER A 72 -15.09 37.30 4.96
CA SER A 72 -14.66 36.17 4.13
C SER A 72 -14.73 34.84 4.86
N LEU A 73 -14.88 33.77 4.08
CA LEU A 73 -14.71 32.39 4.54
C LEU A 73 -13.43 31.82 3.95
N ARG A 74 -12.51 31.40 4.83
CA ARG A 74 -11.24 30.76 4.45
C ARG A 74 -11.30 29.28 4.77
N PHE A 75 -11.06 28.44 3.76
CA PHE A 75 -11.03 26.99 3.87
C PHE A 75 -9.59 26.52 3.68
N GLU A 76 -9.06 25.76 4.63
CA GLU A 76 -7.68 25.26 4.55
C GLU A 76 -7.52 24.03 3.64
N GLY A 77 -8.64 23.36 3.33
CA GLY A 77 -8.70 22.24 2.38
C GLY A 77 -10.09 21.61 2.35
N VAL A 78 -10.60 21.38 1.13
CA VAL A 78 -11.88 20.72 0.87
C VAL A 78 -11.68 19.74 -0.27
N TYR A 79 -11.84 18.44 0.00
CA TYR A 79 -11.60 17.40 -1.00
C TYR A 79 -12.93 16.86 -1.58
N MET A 80 -13.26 17.10 -2.86
CA MET A 80 -12.68 18.09 -3.77
C MET A 80 -13.76 18.71 -4.67
N ASN A 81 -13.35 19.53 -5.66
CA ASN A 81 -14.27 20.17 -6.63
C ASN A 81 -15.46 20.84 -5.96
N SER A 82 -15.15 21.88 -5.20
CA SER A 82 -16.07 22.53 -4.27
C SER A 82 -16.72 23.80 -4.86
N THR A 83 -17.94 24.07 -4.42
CA THR A 83 -18.70 25.29 -4.75
C THR A 83 -19.36 25.83 -3.48
N LEU A 84 -19.10 27.10 -3.17
CA LEU A 84 -19.69 27.82 -2.05
C LEU A 84 -20.92 28.61 -2.52
N TYR A 85 -22.02 28.47 -1.77
CA TYR A 85 -23.24 29.26 -1.94
C TYR A 85 -23.53 30.06 -0.68
N VAL A 86 -23.94 31.31 -0.84
CA VAL A 86 -24.44 32.17 0.25
C VAL A 86 -25.79 32.73 -0.17
N ASN A 87 -26.82 32.52 0.64
CA ASN A 87 -28.20 32.93 0.36
C ASN A 87 -28.68 32.51 -1.06
N GLY A 88 -28.33 31.29 -1.47
CA GLY A 88 -28.68 30.71 -2.77
C GLY A 88 -27.84 31.16 -3.97
N GLN A 89 -26.90 32.10 -3.78
CA GLN A 89 -26.02 32.60 -4.85
C GLN A 89 -24.64 31.95 -4.78
N VAL A 90 -24.01 31.68 -5.93
CA VAL A 90 -22.63 31.16 -5.99
C VAL A 90 -21.66 32.27 -5.57
N ALA A 91 -20.97 32.04 -4.45
CA ALA A 91 -19.93 32.93 -3.95
C ALA A 91 -18.55 32.60 -4.54
N GLY A 92 -18.30 31.33 -4.86
CA GLY A 92 -17.04 30.91 -5.48
C GLY A 92 -16.92 29.41 -5.71
N GLU A 93 -15.92 29.02 -6.50
CA GLU A 93 -15.56 27.63 -6.77
C GLU A 93 -14.08 27.41 -6.49
N TRP A 94 -13.72 26.21 -6.02
CA TRP A 94 -12.33 25.81 -5.84
C TRP A 94 -12.16 24.32 -6.14
N LYS A 95 -11.25 23.98 -7.07
CA LYS A 95 -11.20 22.64 -7.68
C LYS A 95 -10.24 21.69 -6.98
N TYR A 96 -9.04 22.15 -6.67
CA TYR A 96 -8.03 21.30 -6.06
C TYR A 96 -8.35 21.00 -4.59
N GLY A 97 -8.07 19.77 -4.16
CA GLY A 97 -8.49 19.28 -2.85
C GLY A 97 -7.60 19.66 -1.68
N TYR A 98 -6.39 20.17 -1.93
CA TYR A 98 -5.35 20.30 -0.91
C TYR A 98 -4.82 21.74 -0.69
N SER A 99 -5.13 22.67 -1.60
CA SER A 99 -4.79 24.09 -1.44
C SER A 99 -5.76 24.81 -0.52
N THR A 100 -5.27 25.88 0.11
CA THR A 100 -6.06 26.80 0.94
C THR A 100 -6.70 27.87 0.06
N PHE A 101 -7.94 28.27 0.34
CA PHE A 101 -8.64 29.31 -0.42
C PHE A 101 -9.54 30.16 0.46
N GLU A 102 -9.84 31.37 -0.02
CA GLU A 102 -10.64 32.35 0.70
C GLU A 102 -11.65 33.01 -0.25
N PHE A 103 -12.92 33.07 0.15
CA PHE A 103 -13.98 33.73 -0.60
C PHE A 103 -14.52 34.93 0.17
N ASP A 104 -14.51 36.11 -0.46
CA ASP A 104 -15.26 37.27 0.02
C ASP A 104 -16.76 37.00 -0.12
N ILE A 105 -17.45 36.93 1.03
CA ILE A 105 -18.89 36.68 1.08
C ILE A 105 -19.70 37.97 1.29
N THR A 106 -19.04 39.11 1.53
CA THR A 106 -19.68 40.41 1.79
C THR A 106 -20.79 40.76 0.79
N PRO A 107 -20.60 40.59 -0.54
CA PRO A 107 -21.62 40.97 -1.52
C PRO A 107 -22.92 40.16 -1.44
N TYR A 108 -22.90 39.02 -0.74
CA TYR A 108 -24.02 38.07 -0.67
C TYR A 108 -24.76 38.12 0.66
N LEU A 109 -24.22 38.86 1.65
CA LEU A 109 -24.79 38.95 2.98
C LEU A 109 -26.04 39.84 3.03
N ILE A 110 -26.96 39.48 3.92
CA ILE A 110 -28.15 40.26 4.31
C ILE A 110 -28.15 40.46 5.82
N ALA A 111 -28.91 41.47 6.27
CA ALA A 111 -29.19 41.64 7.70
C ALA A 111 -30.07 40.48 8.20
N GLY A 112 -29.72 39.93 9.36
CA GLY A 112 -30.31 38.72 9.93
C GLY A 112 -29.50 37.46 9.65
N ASP A 113 -30.21 36.37 9.39
CA ASP A 113 -29.65 35.04 9.18
C ASP A 113 -29.23 34.85 7.71
N ASN A 114 -28.05 34.29 7.50
CA ASN A 114 -27.46 34.02 6.19
C ASN A 114 -27.18 32.53 6.04
N GLU A 115 -27.80 31.90 5.06
CA GLU A 115 -27.57 30.47 4.78
C GLU A 115 -26.32 30.29 3.93
N VAL A 116 -25.43 29.42 4.39
CA VAL A 116 -24.20 29.05 3.69
C VAL A 116 -24.25 27.58 3.35
N TYR A 117 -24.04 27.24 2.08
CA TYR A 117 -23.92 25.86 1.62
C TYR A 117 -22.55 25.65 0.95
N MET A 118 -21.86 24.58 1.30
CA MET A 118 -20.67 24.10 0.60
C MET A 118 -21.00 22.76 -0.04
N ARG A 119 -20.93 22.72 -1.37
CA ARG A 119 -21.02 21.48 -2.14
C ARG A 119 -19.63 20.94 -2.40
N VAL A 120 -19.45 19.64 -2.23
CA VAL A 120 -18.18 18.92 -2.43
C VAL A 120 -18.45 17.69 -3.29
N ILE A 121 -17.75 17.52 -4.40
CA ILE A 121 -17.98 16.39 -5.32
C ILE A 121 -16.86 15.37 -5.18
N HIS A 122 -17.21 14.16 -4.76
CA HIS A 122 -16.29 13.01 -4.75
C HIS A 122 -16.72 12.00 -5.81
N GLU A 123 -15.96 11.93 -6.90
CA GLU A 123 -16.17 11.01 -8.02
C GLU A 123 -14.90 10.20 -8.22
N SER A 124 -14.96 8.89 -7.95
CA SER A 124 -13.85 7.96 -7.98
C SER A 124 -13.81 7.19 -9.31
N PRO A 125 -12.62 6.82 -9.83
CA PRO A 125 -11.28 7.08 -9.28
C PRO A 125 -10.75 8.49 -9.57
N ASN A 126 -10.39 9.22 -8.51
CA ASN A 126 -9.82 10.58 -8.50
C ASN A 126 -8.45 10.67 -7.79
N SER A 127 -7.98 9.60 -7.17
CA SER A 127 -6.77 9.52 -6.37
C SER A 127 -6.17 8.12 -6.42
N ARG A 128 -4.83 8.01 -6.29
CA ARG A 128 -4.13 6.72 -6.15
C ARG A 128 -4.15 6.18 -4.71
N TRP A 129 -4.17 7.09 -3.73
CA TRP A 129 -4.29 6.81 -2.29
C TRP A 129 -5.67 7.23 -1.77
N TYR A 130 -5.99 6.94 -0.51
CA TYR A 130 -7.19 7.45 0.13
C TYR A 130 -7.15 8.96 0.33
N SER A 131 -8.05 9.68 -0.33
CA SER A 131 -8.15 11.14 -0.20
C SER A 131 -8.95 11.59 1.02
N GLY A 132 -9.86 10.75 1.52
CA GLY A 132 -11.04 11.18 2.25
C GLY A 132 -11.97 12.04 1.38
N ALA A 133 -13.08 12.49 1.94
CA ALA A 133 -13.96 13.43 1.25
C ALA A 133 -14.70 14.35 2.21
N GLY A 134 -14.73 15.65 1.89
CA GLY A 134 -15.37 16.67 2.73
C GLY A 134 -14.52 17.88 3.04
N ILE A 135 -14.96 18.64 4.04
CA ILE A 135 -14.21 19.76 4.60
C ILE A 135 -13.30 19.20 5.69
N TYR A 136 -12.22 18.57 5.25
CA TYR A 136 -11.31 17.77 6.09
C TYR A 136 -10.21 18.59 6.76
N ARG A 137 -10.15 19.91 6.49
CA ARG A 137 -9.32 20.90 7.19
C ARG A 137 -10.16 22.08 7.72
N PRO A 138 -9.62 22.90 8.64
CA PRO A 138 -10.36 24.01 9.26
C PRO A 138 -10.99 25.01 8.29
N VAL A 139 -12.03 25.67 8.79
CA VAL A 139 -12.71 26.81 8.17
C VAL A 139 -12.65 27.99 9.12
N TRP A 140 -12.44 29.18 8.58
CA TRP A 140 -12.35 30.43 9.34
C TRP A 140 -13.32 31.47 8.77
N LEU A 141 -14.08 32.13 9.66
CA LEU A 141 -14.75 33.39 9.37
C LEU A 141 -13.78 34.51 9.68
N LYS A 142 -13.51 35.35 8.69
CA LYS A 142 -12.65 36.51 8.84
C LYS A 142 -13.44 37.78 8.61
N THR A 143 -13.23 38.79 9.45
CA THR A 143 -13.62 40.17 9.17
C THR A 143 -12.37 41.04 9.13
N ALA A 144 -12.28 41.93 8.14
CA ALA A 144 -11.16 42.84 7.99
C ALA A 144 -11.65 44.22 7.51
N PRO A 145 -11.00 45.33 7.86
CA PRO A 145 -11.31 46.62 7.26
C PRO A 145 -11.15 46.59 5.74
N LYS A 146 -11.88 47.41 4.98
CA LYS A 146 -11.68 47.47 3.50
C LYS A 146 -10.26 47.83 3.07
N THR A 147 -9.53 48.59 3.89
CA THR A 147 -8.08 48.79 3.73
C THR A 147 -7.36 47.84 4.68
N HIS A 148 -6.72 46.81 4.14
CA HIS A 148 -6.17 45.70 4.93
C HIS A 148 -4.94 45.07 4.26
N ILE A 149 -4.22 44.25 5.01
CA ILE A 149 -3.16 43.37 4.55
C ILE A 149 -3.79 42.19 3.79
N ALA A 150 -3.32 41.92 2.57
CA ALA A 150 -3.82 40.81 1.77
C ALA A 150 -3.59 39.46 2.47
N ALA A 151 -4.50 38.51 2.28
CA ALA A 151 -4.31 37.15 2.78
C ALA A 151 -3.00 36.55 2.26
N ASP A 152 -2.22 35.96 3.17
CA ASP A 152 -0.88 35.41 2.88
C ASP A 152 0.06 36.44 2.22
N GLY A 153 -0.20 37.73 2.47
CA GLY A 153 0.45 38.89 1.83
C GLY A 153 1.75 39.34 2.49
N ILE A 154 2.12 38.76 3.64
CA ILE A 154 3.37 39.04 4.34
C ILE A 154 4.41 38.00 3.93
N TYR A 155 5.57 38.47 3.49
CA TYR A 155 6.71 37.64 3.14
C TYR A 155 7.95 38.05 3.92
N ILE A 156 8.56 37.10 4.63
CA ILE A 156 9.68 37.31 5.55
C ILE A 156 10.91 36.60 5.01
N ALA A 157 12.00 37.33 4.79
CA ALA A 157 13.28 36.76 4.41
C ALA A 157 14.37 37.17 5.40
N ALA A 158 14.75 36.24 6.28
CA ALA A 158 15.86 36.40 7.20
C ALA A 158 17.17 35.91 6.55
N ARG A 159 18.21 36.74 6.53
CA ARG A 159 19.53 36.42 5.96
C ARG A 159 20.65 36.85 6.89
N ALA A 160 21.67 36.02 7.02
CA ALA A 160 22.88 36.35 7.77
C ALA A 160 23.61 37.53 7.09
N ALA A 161 24.11 38.45 7.90
CA ALA A 161 24.94 39.57 7.50
C ALA A 161 26.31 39.50 8.21
N ASP A 162 27.22 40.41 7.88
CA ASP A 162 28.54 40.46 8.49
C ASP A 162 28.46 40.73 10.01
N GLY A 163 29.36 40.11 10.78
CA GLY A 163 29.52 40.42 12.21
C GLY A 163 28.44 39.86 13.14
N GLU A 164 27.89 38.68 12.83
CA GLU A 164 26.83 37.99 13.60
C GLU A 164 25.44 38.68 13.59
N ALA A 165 25.29 39.73 12.79
CA ALA A 165 24.01 40.39 12.56
C ALA A 165 23.16 39.65 11.50
N TRP A 166 21.85 39.82 11.57
CA TRP A 166 20.90 39.32 10.57
C TRP A 166 20.04 40.46 10.04
N THR A 167 19.74 40.42 8.74
CA THR A 167 18.74 41.28 8.13
C THR A 167 17.44 40.51 7.93
N VAL A 168 16.31 41.13 8.25
CA VAL A 168 14.97 40.61 7.99
C VAL A 168 14.28 41.55 7.01
N ASP A 169 14.17 41.11 5.76
CA ASP A 169 13.36 41.77 4.74
C ASP A 169 11.91 41.35 4.90
N VAL A 170 11.00 42.32 4.92
CA VAL A 170 9.55 42.12 5.04
C VAL A 170 8.87 42.78 3.85
N ASP A 171 8.31 41.98 2.96
CA ASP A 171 7.48 42.45 1.86
C ASP A 171 6.00 42.27 2.24
N VAL A 172 5.18 43.32 2.10
CA VAL A 172 3.74 43.29 2.45
C VAL A 172 2.88 43.74 1.28
N GLU A 173 1.89 42.92 0.95
CA GLU A 173 0.81 43.23 0.02
C GLU A 173 -0.40 43.82 0.77
N LEU A 174 -0.85 45.00 0.34
CA LEU A 174 -1.96 45.74 0.92
C LEU A 174 -3.08 45.95 -0.10
N HIS A 175 -4.33 45.80 0.33
CA HIS A 175 -5.50 46.27 -0.41
C HIS A 175 -5.91 47.65 0.12
N ILE A 176 -6.01 48.66 -0.75
CA ILE A 176 -6.42 50.02 -0.36
C ILE A 176 -7.83 50.31 -0.89
N ALA A 177 -8.76 50.60 0.02
CA ALA A 177 -10.14 50.94 -0.32
C ALA A 177 -10.22 52.23 -1.18
N GLU A 178 -11.17 52.29 -2.11
CA GLU A 178 -11.39 53.48 -2.96
C GLU A 178 -11.60 54.76 -2.14
N ALA A 179 -12.35 54.68 -1.03
CA ALA A 179 -12.63 55.81 -0.14
C ALA A 179 -11.42 56.28 0.68
N ALA A 180 -10.42 55.43 0.91
CA ALA A 180 -9.22 55.75 1.68
C ALA A 180 -8.19 56.58 0.88
N ALA A 181 -8.39 56.70 -0.44
CA ALA A 181 -7.44 57.35 -1.35
C ALA A 181 -7.43 58.89 -1.30
N ALA A 182 -8.30 59.51 -0.50
CA ALA A 182 -8.42 60.96 -0.40
C ALA A 182 -8.01 61.48 1.00
N GLY A 183 -6.74 61.32 1.38
CA GLY A 183 -6.10 62.10 2.46
C GLY A 183 -5.61 61.34 3.69
N THR A 184 -5.89 60.05 3.83
CA THR A 184 -5.47 59.21 4.96
C THR A 184 -3.98 58.86 4.87
N LYS A 185 -3.20 59.04 5.94
CA LYS A 185 -1.80 58.60 5.99
C LYS A 185 -1.69 57.18 6.49
N LEU A 186 -1.29 56.27 5.61
CA LEU A 186 -1.06 54.86 5.94
C LEU A 186 0.40 54.61 6.32
N LYS A 187 0.62 53.84 7.39
CA LYS A 187 1.95 53.38 7.85
C LYS A 187 1.92 51.89 8.14
N LEU A 188 3.04 51.22 7.95
CA LEU A 188 3.27 49.85 8.42
C LEU A 188 4.30 49.87 9.54
N ARG A 189 3.94 49.29 10.68
CA ARG A 189 4.86 49.06 11.80
C ARG A 189 5.11 47.57 11.96
N HIS A 190 6.37 47.18 11.93
CA HIS A 190 6.80 45.80 12.14
C HIS A 190 7.53 45.69 13.47
N SER A 191 7.22 44.65 14.24
CA SER A 191 7.93 44.27 15.46
C SER A 191 8.27 42.78 15.41
N ILE A 192 9.53 42.42 15.65
CA ILE A 192 9.96 41.04 15.81
C ILE A 192 9.94 40.73 17.31
N LEU A 193 9.17 39.72 17.69
CA LEU A 193 9.02 39.23 19.06
C LEU A 193 9.75 37.91 19.23
N ASP A 194 10.45 37.76 20.35
CA ASP A 194 11.00 36.47 20.78
C ASP A 194 9.91 35.54 21.36
N ALA A 195 10.32 34.33 21.77
CA ALA A 195 9.42 33.33 22.35
C ALA A 195 8.75 33.77 23.66
N GLN A 196 9.27 34.81 24.34
CA GLN A 196 8.68 35.38 25.55
C GLN A 196 7.76 36.58 25.24
N GLY A 197 7.63 36.97 23.97
CA GLY A 197 6.87 38.14 23.53
C GLY A 197 7.63 39.46 23.70
N THR A 198 8.95 39.43 23.90
CA THR A 198 9.78 40.64 23.96
C THR A 198 10.08 41.13 22.55
N VAL A 199 9.87 42.43 22.29
CA VAL A 199 10.27 43.04 21.01
C VAL A 199 11.79 43.17 20.96
N ILE A 200 12.42 42.48 20.01
CA ILE A 200 13.88 42.50 19.81
C ILE A 200 14.33 43.39 18.64
N ALA A 201 13.42 43.69 17.72
CA ALA A 201 13.63 44.66 16.65
C ALA A 201 12.29 45.24 16.21
N ALA A 202 12.27 46.50 15.79
CA ALA A 202 11.07 47.14 15.26
C ALA A 202 11.42 48.23 14.23
N GLY A 203 10.47 48.52 13.36
CA GLY A 203 10.60 49.55 12.33
C GLY A 203 9.24 50.05 11.86
N THR A 204 9.20 51.24 11.27
CA THR A 204 7.97 51.82 10.72
C THR A 204 8.26 52.47 9.37
N SER A 205 7.42 52.18 8.38
CA SER A 205 7.51 52.71 7.02
C SER A 205 6.21 53.40 6.63
N GLU A 206 6.30 54.47 5.83
CA GLU A 206 5.12 55.11 5.23
C GLU A 206 4.69 54.31 3.99
N VAL A 207 3.39 54.08 3.84
CA VAL A 207 2.84 53.47 2.63
C VAL A 207 2.72 54.56 1.55
N PRO A 208 3.25 54.35 0.33
CA PRO A 208 3.19 55.35 -0.73
C PRO A 208 1.74 55.80 -1.03
N ALA A 209 1.54 57.10 -1.20
CA ALA A 209 0.23 57.66 -1.56
C ALA A 209 -0.17 57.22 -2.98
N LEU A 210 -1.27 56.46 -3.10
CA LEU A 210 -1.74 55.88 -4.35
C LEU A 210 -3.25 56.10 -4.55
N GLN A 211 -3.71 55.94 -5.80
CA GLN A 211 -5.15 55.93 -6.13
C GLN A 211 -5.80 54.69 -5.50
N GLY A 212 -6.99 54.83 -4.92
CA GLY A 212 -7.70 53.74 -4.26
C GLY A 212 -8.23 52.70 -5.25
N GLY A 213 -8.52 51.49 -4.74
CA GLY A 213 -8.88 50.34 -5.58
C GLY A 213 -7.67 49.59 -6.14
N LEU A 214 -6.48 49.80 -5.59
CA LEU A 214 -5.23 49.17 -6.02
C LEU A 214 -4.66 48.26 -4.92
N THR A 215 -3.99 47.19 -5.36
CA THR A 215 -3.06 46.42 -4.53
C THR A 215 -1.69 47.11 -4.51
N VAL A 216 -1.11 47.27 -3.32
CA VAL A 216 0.17 47.95 -3.12
C VAL A 216 1.16 46.99 -2.47
N HIS A 217 2.38 46.95 -3.00
CA HIS A 217 3.50 46.22 -2.40
C HIS A 217 4.43 47.19 -1.68
N THR A 218 4.78 46.87 -0.45
CA THR A 218 5.71 47.63 0.38
C THR A 218 6.86 46.73 0.81
N HIS A 219 8.02 47.34 1.08
CA HIS A 219 9.21 46.66 1.56
C HIS A 219 9.76 47.39 2.78
N SER A 220 10.09 46.63 3.82
CA SER A 220 10.75 47.09 5.03
C SER A 220 11.94 46.19 5.34
N ARG A 221 12.99 46.74 5.97
CA ARG A 221 14.13 45.96 6.44
C ARG A 221 14.39 46.24 7.92
N LEU A 222 14.51 45.16 8.69
CA LEU A 222 14.90 45.18 10.10
C LEU A 222 16.28 44.53 10.27
N THR A 223 16.95 44.85 11.37
CA THR A 223 18.22 44.22 11.76
C THR A 223 18.06 43.61 13.14
N VAL A 224 18.57 42.39 13.31
CA VAL A 224 18.57 41.65 14.57
C VAL A 224 20.00 41.18 14.84
N ASP A 225 20.52 41.51 16.02
CA ASP A 225 21.86 41.10 16.44
C ASP A 225 21.80 39.74 17.14
N GLN A 226 22.64 38.80 16.72
CA GLN A 226 22.83 37.48 17.36
C GLN A 226 21.52 36.74 17.71
N PRO A 227 20.60 36.51 16.75
CA PRO A 227 19.40 35.72 17.03
C PRO A 227 19.75 34.25 17.35
N LEU A 228 18.89 33.59 18.12
CA LEU A 228 18.94 32.14 18.27
C LEU A 228 18.46 31.50 16.96
N LEU A 229 19.25 30.56 16.43
CA LEU A 229 18.96 29.94 15.14
C LEU A 229 17.90 28.84 15.29
N TRP A 230 17.05 28.71 14.28
CA TRP A 230 16.25 27.52 14.10
C TRP A 230 17.14 26.38 13.58
N ASP A 231 17.08 25.23 14.25
CA ASP A 231 17.78 24.00 13.89
C ASP A 231 16.87 22.79 14.19
N ILE A 232 17.12 21.66 13.51
CA ILE A 232 16.39 20.39 13.77
C ILE A 232 16.54 19.89 15.21
N THR A 233 17.60 20.30 15.91
CA THR A 233 17.85 19.97 17.33
C THR A 233 17.45 21.08 18.30
N SER A 234 17.20 22.29 17.80
CA SER A 234 16.90 23.49 18.60
C SER A 234 16.04 24.45 17.77
N PRO A 235 14.73 24.18 17.63
CA PRO A 235 13.85 24.91 16.71
C PRO A 235 13.39 26.26 17.29
N HIS A 236 14.30 27.24 17.39
CA HIS A 236 13.96 28.58 17.88
C HIS A 236 13.08 29.34 16.88
N LEU A 237 11.97 29.90 17.38
CA LEU A 237 10.97 30.60 16.58
C LEU A 237 10.73 32.01 17.10
N TYR A 238 10.47 32.91 16.15
CA TYR A 238 10.13 34.31 16.37
C TYR A 238 8.79 34.63 15.74
N THR A 239 8.16 35.71 16.17
CA THR A 239 6.92 36.23 15.59
C THR A 239 7.18 37.60 14.99
N LEU A 240 6.85 37.81 13.72
CA LEU A 240 6.73 39.13 13.14
C LEU A 240 5.29 39.62 13.35
N GLN A 241 5.11 40.68 14.12
CA GLN A 241 3.86 41.42 14.22
C GLN A 241 3.90 42.60 13.26
N SER A 242 2.96 42.62 12.30
CA SER A 242 2.78 43.70 11.33
C SER A 242 1.49 44.45 11.64
N GLU A 243 1.61 45.73 11.93
CA GLU A 243 0.49 46.61 12.26
C GLU A 243 0.29 47.60 11.11
N LEU A 244 -0.92 47.65 10.54
CA LEU A 244 -1.32 48.67 9.58
C LEU A 244 -1.98 49.81 10.35
N LEU A 245 -1.46 51.03 10.15
CA LEU A 245 -1.95 52.23 10.81
C LEU A 245 -2.56 53.20 9.81
N ALA A 246 -3.70 53.77 10.16
CA ALA A 246 -4.32 54.90 9.47
C ALA A 246 -4.34 56.11 10.41
N ASP A 247 -3.68 57.20 10.02
CA ASP A 247 -3.55 58.43 10.83
C ASP A 247 -3.10 58.17 12.28
N ASP A 248 -2.11 57.26 12.42
CA ASP A 248 -1.51 56.79 13.68
C ASP A 248 -2.40 55.87 14.55
N GLU A 249 -3.61 55.53 14.11
CA GLU A 249 -4.44 54.49 14.73
C GLU A 249 -4.21 53.12 14.08
N VAL A 250 -4.04 52.07 14.88
CA VAL A 250 -3.90 50.69 14.38
C VAL A 250 -5.24 50.19 13.90
N ILE A 251 -5.36 49.95 12.59
CA ILE A 251 -6.60 49.42 11.97
C ILE A 251 -6.57 47.91 11.83
N GLU A 252 -5.38 47.31 11.73
CA GLU A 252 -5.17 45.87 11.58
C GLU A 252 -3.82 45.43 12.17
N VAL A 253 -3.79 44.19 12.68
CA VAL A 253 -2.60 43.51 13.20
C VAL A 253 -2.56 42.10 12.63
N GLU A 254 -1.47 41.73 11.99
CA GLU A 254 -1.21 40.38 11.50
C GLU A 254 0.08 39.83 12.14
N LYS A 255 0.10 38.52 12.42
CA LYS A 255 1.22 37.85 13.09
C LYS A 255 1.66 36.63 12.28
N GLU A 256 2.94 36.59 11.96
CA GLU A 256 3.56 35.51 11.19
C GLU A 256 4.75 34.93 11.96
N ARG A 257 4.81 33.60 12.08
CA ARG A 257 5.95 32.92 12.70
C ARG A 257 7.05 32.70 11.67
N PHE A 258 8.30 32.89 12.09
CA PHE A 258 9.48 32.62 11.26
C PHE A 258 10.68 32.21 12.14
N GLY A 259 11.80 31.84 11.52
CA GLY A 259 13.04 31.51 12.21
C GLY A 259 14.29 31.92 11.43
N PHE A 260 15.41 32.05 12.12
CA PHE A 260 16.71 32.38 11.54
C PHE A 260 17.49 31.09 11.27
N ARG A 261 17.79 30.78 10.01
CA ARG A 261 18.63 29.63 9.65
C ARG A 261 19.38 29.88 8.35
N THR A 262 20.47 29.17 8.11
CA THR A 262 21.12 29.10 6.79
C THR A 262 21.01 27.70 6.23
N MET A 263 20.69 27.58 4.94
CA MET A 263 20.66 26.32 4.20
C MET A 263 21.59 26.43 3.00
N GLU A 264 22.40 25.40 2.77
CA GLU A 264 23.28 25.29 1.61
C GLU A 264 23.18 23.86 1.04
N LEU A 265 22.98 23.77 -0.28
CA LEU A 265 23.03 22.52 -1.04
C LEU A 265 24.33 22.53 -1.85
N ASP A 266 25.21 21.55 -1.61
CA ASP A 266 26.48 21.37 -2.31
C ASP A 266 26.41 20.05 -3.10
N SER A 267 26.73 20.09 -4.40
CA SER A 267 26.61 18.91 -5.28
C SER A 267 27.64 17.82 -5.01
N ASP A 268 28.71 18.10 -4.25
CA ASP A 268 29.76 17.15 -3.89
C ASP A 268 29.69 16.75 -2.41
N LYS A 269 29.15 17.62 -1.55
CA LYS A 269 29.19 17.46 -0.09
C LYS A 269 27.82 17.35 0.58
N GLY A 270 26.73 17.38 -0.18
CA GLY A 270 25.39 17.20 0.37
C GLY A 270 24.80 18.46 1.01
N PHE A 271 24.04 18.29 2.10
CA PHE A 271 23.26 19.36 2.73
C PHE A 271 23.95 19.94 3.96
N PHE A 272 23.92 21.27 4.09
CA PHE A 272 24.37 21.98 5.28
C PHE A 272 23.24 22.82 5.88
N LEU A 273 23.02 22.65 7.20
CA LEU A 273 22.13 23.47 8.01
C LEU A 273 22.98 24.22 9.04
N ASN A 274 22.89 25.55 9.06
CA ASN A 274 23.66 26.39 9.97
C ASN A 274 25.18 26.12 9.92
N GLY A 275 25.71 25.79 8.73
CA GLY A 275 27.12 25.48 8.49
C GLY A 275 27.57 24.06 8.86
N ARG A 276 26.66 23.22 9.39
CA ARG A 276 26.92 21.83 9.75
C ARG A 276 26.36 20.89 8.67
N HIS A 277 27.16 19.90 8.26
CA HIS A 277 26.69 18.84 7.37
C HIS A 277 25.57 18.02 8.04
N VAL A 278 24.45 17.84 7.34
CA VAL A 278 23.28 17.08 7.80
C VAL A 278 22.83 16.18 6.67
N LYS A 279 22.84 14.86 6.90
CA LYS A 279 22.20 13.92 5.99
C LYS A 279 20.69 13.93 6.25
N ILE A 280 19.88 13.94 5.19
CA ILE A 280 18.43 13.90 5.26
C ILE A 280 17.99 12.45 5.49
N TYR A 281 17.46 12.21 6.68
CA TYR A 281 16.80 10.96 7.07
C TYR A 281 15.30 11.21 7.03
N GLY A 282 14.76 11.12 5.81
CA GLY A 282 13.42 11.55 5.50
C GLY A 282 12.44 10.41 5.33
N VAL A 283 11.15 10.72 5.46
CA VAL A 283 10.05 9.82 5.08
C VAL A 283 9.02 10.55 4.23
N CYS A 284 8.42 9.86 3.27
CA CYS A 284 7.18 10.29 2.64
C CYS A 284 6.01 10.06 3.60
N GLN A 285 5.10 11.03 3.66
CA GLN A 285 3.85 10.95 4.44
C GLN A 285 2.65 11.35 3.59
N HIS A 286 1.65 10.49 3.57
CA HIS A 286 0.29 10.86 3.13
C HIS A 286 -0.43 11.64 4.25
N HIS A 287 -1.59 12.22 3.93
CA HIS A 287 -2.27 13.17 4.82
C HIS A 287 -3.28 12.53 5.78
N ASP A 288 -3.64 11.26 5.60
CA ASP A 288 -4.59 10.60 6.49
C ASP A 288 -3.97 10.30 7.87
N LEU A 289 -4.83 10.22 8.87
CA LEU A 289 -4.49 10.01 10.27
C LEU A 289 -5.08 8.68 10.77
N GLY A 290 -4.99 7.63 9.94
CA GLY A 290 -5.48 6.28 10.25
C GLY A 290 -6.97 6.26 10.55
N ALA A 291 -7.36 5.86 11.77
CA ALA A 291 -8.78 5.81 12.17
C ALA A 291 -9.49 7.17 12.15
N LEU A 292 -8.79 8.31 12.04
CA LEU A 292 -9.42 9.62 11.87
C LEU A 292 -9.77 9.93 10.41
N GLY A 293 -9.23 9.18 9.46
CA GLY A 293 -9.35 9.47 8.02
C GLY A 293 -8.58 10.74 7.68
N ALA A 294 -9.11 11.53 6.76
CA ALA A 294 -8.47 12.78 6.34
C ALA A 294 -8.70 13.95 7.33
N ALA A 295 -9.61 13.83 8.29
CA ALA A 295 -9.95 14.94 9.19
C ALA A 295 -8.73 15.34 10.06
N VAL A 296 -8.15 16.51 9.77
CA VAL A 296 -6.88 16.93 10.39
C VAL A 296 -7.02 17.14 11.90
N ASN A 297 -6.04 16.66 12.65
CA ASN A 297 -5.94 16.88 14.08
C ASN A 297 -4.48 17.07 14.50
N LYS A 298 -4.18 18.20 15.17
CA LYS A 298 -2.81 18.57 15.56
C LYS A 298 -2.20 17.61 16.59
N ALA A 299 -2.98 17.00 17.49
CA ALA A 299 -2.48 16.02 18.45
C ALA A 299 -2.08 14.70 17.76
N ALA A 300 -2.86 14.25 16.78
CA ALA A 300 -2.53 13.07 15.97
C ALA A 300 -1.29 13.28 15.10
N LEU A 301 -1.18 14.43 14.42
CA LEU A 301 0.03 14.81 13.67
C LEU A 301 1.26 14.87 14.58
N ARG A 302 1.13 15.49 15.76
CA ARG A 302 2.21 15.54 16.76
C ARG A 302 2.67 14.15 17.17
N ARG A 303 1.74 13.21 17.40
CA ARG A 303 2.07 11.81 17.70
C ARG A 303 2.84 11.16 16.55
N GLN A 304 2.44 11.35 15.30
CA GLN A 304 3.18 10.83 14.15
C GLN A 304 4.61 11.39 14.13
N PHE A 305 4.79 12.69 14.34
CA PHE A 305 6.11 13.33 14.34
C PHE A 305 7.01 12.81 15.46
N VAL A 306 6.48 12.65 16.68
CA VAL A 306 7.23 12.06 17.80
C VAL A 306 7.73 10.66 17.44
N LEU A 307 6.86 9.78 16.95
CA LEU A 307 7.22 8.40 16.61
C LEU A 307 8.26 8.34 15.48
N LEU A 308 8.18 9.25 14.50
CA LEU A 308 9.17 9.37 13.43
C LEU A 308 10.52 9.89 13.94
N GLN A 309 10.53 10.92 14.80
CA GLN A 309 11.76 11.45 15.40
C GLN A 309 12.44 10.41 16.31
N GLU A 310 11.66 9.60 17.04
CA GLU A 310 12.17 8.44 17.79
C GLU A 310 12.86 7.41 16.88
N MET A 311 12.44 7.29 15.61
CA MET A 311 13.10 6.47 14.58
C MET A 311 14.41 7.10 14.08
N GLY A 312 14.68 8.37 14.36
CA GLY A 312 15.80 9.14 13.80
C GLY A 312 15.44 10.02 12.60
N VAL A 313 14.15 10.17 12.26
CA VAL A 313 13.72 11.03 11.14
C VAL A 313 13.98 12.49 11.46
N ASN A 314 14.55 13.21 10.49
CA ASN A 314 14.76 14.66 10.55
C ASN A 314 14.05 15.44 9.42
N ALA A 315 13.38 14.76 8.49
CA ALA A 315 12.66 15.40 7.40
C ALA A 315 11.40 14.65 6.95
N ILE A 316 10.43 15.37 6.39
CA ILE A 316 9.20 14.80 5.82
C ILE A 316 8.97 15.36 4.42
N ARG A 317 8.61 14.47 3.48
CA ARG A 317 8.07 14.83 2.17
C ARG A 317 6.56 14.64 2.17
N THR A 318 5.81 15.68 1.81
CA THR A 318 4.34 15.70 1.88
C THR A 318 3.71 15.05 0.64
N ALA A 319 3.94 13.75 0.48
CA ALA A 319 3.56 12.98 -0.68
C ALA A 319 2.02 12.89 -0.87
N HIS A 320 1.43 13.30 -1.98
CA HIS A 320 1.97 14.15 -3.05
C HIS A 320 1.07 15.39 -3.21
N ASN A 321 0.93 16.14 -2.13
CA ASN A 321 -0.01 17.25 -2.04
C ASN A 321 0.38 18.30 -0.99
N MET A 322 -0.26 19.45 -1.12
CA MET A 322 -0.03 20.62 -0.27
C MET A 322 -0.43 20.29 1.17
N PRO A 323 0.49 20.44 2.15
CA PRO A 323 0.27 19.96 3.52
C PRO A 323 -0.80 20.76 4.25
N ALA A 324 -1.27 20.23 5.38
CA ALA A 324 -2.09 20.98 6.32
C ALA A 324 -1.26 22.08 7.01
N VAL A 325 -1.91 23.17 7.43
CA VAL A 325 -1.23 24.25 8.16
C VAL A 325 -0.66 23.73 9.47
N GLU A 326 -1.41 22.86 10.17
CA GLU A 326 -0.97 22.26 11.43
C GLU A 326 0.28 21.39 11.27
N LEU A 327 0.47 20.73 10.12
CA LEU A 327 1.66 19.95 9.83
C LEU A 327 2.89 20.85 9.74
N MET A 328 2.78 21.96 9.00
CA MET A 328 3.87 22.93 8.85
C MET A 328 4.20 23.62 10.18
N GLU A 329 3.20 23.98 10.97
CA GLU A 329 3.41 24.53 12.32
C GLU A 329 4.13 23.55 13.25
N LEU A 330 3.73 22.28 13.23
CA LEU A 330 4.40 21.26 14.02
C LEU A 330 5.85 21.04 13.55
N ALA A 331 6.10 21.12 12.25
CA ALA A 331 7.44 20.95 11.71
C ALA A 331 8.36 22.10 12.15
N ASP A 332 7.84 23.32 12.13
CA ASP A 332 8.51 24.50 12.68
C ASP A 332 8.82 24.32 14.17
N GLU A 333 7.84 23.86 14.96
CA GLU A 333 7.93 23.70 16.42
C GLU A 333 8.83 22.55 16.86
N MET A 334 8.90 21.48 16.09
CA MET A 334 9.56 20.22 16.47
C MET A 334 10.90 20.01 15.77
N GLY A 335 11.31 20.91 14.86
CA GLY A 335 12.60 20.81 14.19
C GLY A 335 12.64 19.73 13.10
N LEU A 336 11.63 19.68 12.24
CA LEU A 336 11.60 18.79 11.08
C LEU A 336 11.71 19.59 9.79
N LEU A 337 12.56 19.14 8.87
CA LEU A 337 12.67 19.73 7.53
C LEU A 337 11.53 19.25 6.64
N ILE A 338 11.02 20.10 5.75
CA ILE A 338 9.87 19.77 4.90
C ILE A 338 10.19 19.93 3.42
N VAL A 339 10.02 18.85 2.65
CA VAL A 339 9.83 18.91 1.20
C VAL A 339 8.33 18.97 0.97
N SER A 340 7.81 20.18 0.78
CA SER A 340 6.39 20.37 0.49
C SER A 340 6.16 20.08 -0.99
N GLU A 341 5.08 19.41 -1.34
CA GLU A 341 4.81 19.01 -2.73
C GLU A 341 3.46 19.49 -3.24
N ALA A 342 3.39 19.91 -4.50
CA ALA A 342 2.17 20.46 -5.10
C ALA A 342 1.30 19.40 -5.79
N PHE A 343 1.88 18.59 -6.67
CA PHE A 343 1.09 17.84 -7.66
C PHE A 343 1.55 16.40 -7.86
N ASP A 344 0.57 15.50 -8.03
CA ASP A 344 0.80 14.12 -8.49
C ASP A 344 0.56 13.96 -10.00
N MET A 345 0.02 14.97 -10.67
CA MET A 345 -0.23 15.01 -12.11
C MET A 345 -0.23 16.46 -12.62
N TRP A 346 0.15 16.66 -13.90
CA TRP A 346 0.06 17.95 -14.59
C TRP A 346 -1.07 17.92 -15.64
N GLU A 347 -0.76 18.09 -16.93
CA GLU A 347 -1.74 18.05 -18.01
C GLU A 347 -2.25 16.62 -18.29
N ARG A 348 -1.42 15.59 -18.02
CA ARG A 348 -1.80 14.18 -18.21
C ARG A 348 -2.25 13.54 -16.89
N SER A 349 -3.41 12.91 -16.93
CA SER A 349 -3.98 12.24 -15.76
C SER A 349 -3.26 10.93 -15.41
N LYS A 350 -3.31 10.58 -14.11
CA LYS A 350 -3.01 9.24 -13.59
C LYS A 350 -4.31 8.45 -13.35
N THR A 351 -5.41 9.14 -13.05
CA THR A 351 -6.75 8.55 -12.92
C THR A 351 -7.82 9.41 -13.62
N PRO A 352 -8.94 8.82 -14.09
CA PRO A 352 -10.00 9.53 -14.81
C PRO A 352 -10.49 10.86 -14.21
N TYR A 353 -10.57 10.99 -12.89
CA TYR A 353 -11.18 12.14 -12.21
C TYR A 353 -10.23 12.96 -11.32
N ASP A 354 -8.92 12.76 -11.48
CA ASP A 354 -7.89 13.50 -10.74
C ASP A 354 -7.81 14.99 -11.13
N TYR A 355 -6.75 15.67 -10.67
CA TYR A 355 -6.56 17.10 -10.87
C TYR A 355 -6.23 17.50 -12.31
N ALA A 356 -5.78 16.59 -13.18
CA ALA A 356 -5.35 16.95 -14.54
C ALA A 356 -6.45 17.63 -15.36
N ARG A 357 -7.73 17.29 -15.11
CA ARG A 357 -8.89 17.93 -15.77
C ARG A 357 -9.09 19.41 -15.37
N PHE A 358 -8.49 19.85 -14.28
CA PHE A 358 -8.53 21.23 -13.80
C PHE A 358 -7.21 21.97 -14.01
N TYR A 359 -6.10 21.23 -14.17
CA TYR A 359 -4.76 21.77 -14.28
C TYR A 359 -4.68 22.99 -15.21
N PRO A 360 -5.12 22.97 -16.48
CA PRO A 360 -4.93 24.09 -17.42
C PRO A 360 -5.49 25.44 -16.95
N GLU A 361 -6.50 25.43 -16.08
CA GLU A 361 -7.16 26.65 -15.58
C GLU A 361 -6.73 27.03 -14.15
N TRP A 362 -6.26 26.07 -13.34
CA TRP A 362 -6.14 26.22 -11.89
C TRP A 362 -4.71 26.20 -11.36
N TRP A 363 -3.74 25.61 -12.08
CA TRP A 363 -2.41 25.32 -11.53
C TRP A 363 -1.69 26.54 -10.93
N LYS A 364 -1.81 27.72 -11.57
CA LYS A 364 -1.22 28.97 -11.08
C LYS A 364 -1.84 29.44 -9.77
N ARG A 365 -3.17 29.33 -9.66
CA ARG A 365 -3.90 29.72 -8.44
C ARG A 365 -3.53 28.82 -7.27
N ASP A 366 -3.35 27.52 -7.54
CA ASP A 366 -2.92 26.56 -6.54
C ASP A 366 -1.47 26.78 -6.11
N ILE A 367 -0.55 27.07 -7.02
CA ILE A 367 0.83 27.46 -6.66
C ILE A 367 0.86 28.76 -5.85
N ALA A 368 0.11 29.77 -6.28
CA ALA A 368 0.01 31.03 -5.54
C ALA A 368 -0.48 30.80 -4.11
N SER A 369 -1.57 30.04 -3.93
CA SER A 369 -2.09 29.66 -2.62
C SER A 369 -1.03 28.95 -1.76
N TRP A 370 -0.43 27.90 -2.31
CA TRP A 370 0.54 27.05 -1.63
C TRP A 370 1.79 27.79 -1.17
N VAL A 371 2.47 28.44 -2.12
CA VAL A 371 3.76 29.08 -1.86
C VAL A 371 3.58 30.26 -0.93
N ARG A 372 2.54 31.09 -1.14
CA ARG A 372 2.32 32.28 -0.30
C ARG A 372 2.01 31.92 1.14
N ARG A 373 1.26 30.84 1.38
CA ARG A 373 0.91 30.35 2.72
C ARG A 373 2.13 29.86 3.50
N ASP A 374 3.06 29.17 2.83
CA ASP A 374 4.12 28.42 3.52
C ASP A 374 5.54 29.03 3.36
N ARG A 375 5.75 30.04 2.52
CA ARG A 375 7.08 30.65 2.25
C ARG A 375 7.80 31.27 3.46
N ASN A 376 7.10 31.51 4.57
CA ASN A 376 7.70 32.04 5.81
C ASN A 376 8.20 30.94 6.75
N ARG A 377 7.91 29.67 6.46
CA ARG A 377 8.10 28.55 7.37
C ARG A 377 9.57 28.19 7.57
N PRO A 378 10.06 28.15 8.83
CA PRO A 378 11.44 27.78 9.07
C PRO A 378 11.77 26.30 8.83
N SER A 379 10.75 25.43 8.80
CA SER A 379 10.91 24.02 8.45
C SER A 379 11.08 23.76 6.95
N LEU A 380 10.61 24.66 6.09
CA LEU A 380 10.52 24.43 4.65
C LEU A 380 11.89 24.33 3.99
N LEU A 381 12.22 23.17 3.42
CA LEU A 381 13.46 22.92 2.70
C LEU A 381 13.29 23.12 1.20
N MET A 382 12.25 22.50 0.62
CA MET A 382 12.02 22.49 -0.83
C MET A 382 10.53 22.57 -1.20
N TRP A 383 10.29 23.15 -2.37
CA TRP A 383 9.04 23.12 -3.13
C TRP A 383 9.15 22.06 -4.24
N SER A 384 8.47 20.91 -4.08
CA SER A 384 8.36 19.91 -5.13
C SER A 384 7.20 20.22 -6.07
N ILE A 385 7.50 20.46 -7.35
CA ILE A 385 6.50 20.82 -8.36
C ILE A 385 5.75 19.60 -8.94
N GLY A 386 6.18 18.39 -8.61
CA GLY A 386 5.58 17.18 -9.17
C GLY A 386 6.21 15.87 -8.67
N ASN A 387 5.39 14.82 -8.62
CA ASN A 387 5.82 13.45 -8.37
C ASN A 387 5.49 12.51 -9.54
N GLU A 388 6.50 11.80 -10.05
CA GLU A 388 6.34 10.78 -11.09
C GLU A 388 5.48 11.25 -12.27
N ILE A 389 5.78 12.46 -12.73
CA ILE A 389 4.95 13.14 -13.72
C ILE A 389 5.24 12.60 -15.12
N TYR A 390 4.25 11.97 -15.74
CA TYR A 390 4.41 11.36 -17.06
C TYR A 390 4.79 12.36 -18.15
N ASP A 391 4.31 13.61 -18.07
CA ASP A 391 4.66 14.69 -19.00
C ASP A 391 6.17 14.91 -19.13
N THR A 392 6.93 14.75 -18.03
CA THR A 392 8.40 14.92 -18.02
C THR A 392 9.13 13.89 -18.88
N HIS A 393 8.53 12.71 -19.05
CA HIS A 393 9.07 11.63 -19.87
C HIS A 393 8.58 11.72 -21.32
N ALA A 394 7.32 12.10 -21.50
CA ALA A 394 6.61 11.96 -22.75
C ALA A 394 7.26 12.69 -23.94
N ASP A 395 7.49 14.00 -23.83
CA ASP A 395 7.97 14.84 -24.93
C ASP A 395 8.44 16.22 -24.44
N SER A 396 8.72 17.13 -25.39
CA SER A 396 9.27 18.47 -25.13
C SER A 396 8.36 19.38 -24.28
N ARG A 397 7.05 19.09 -24.22
CA ARG A 397 6.09 19.86 -23.42
C ARG A 397 6.37 19.71 -21.92
N GLY A 398 6.90 18.56 -21.50
CA GLY A 398 7.30 18.32 -20.11
C GLY A 398 8.34 19.33 -19.61
N GLN A 399 9.32 19.71 -20.43
CA GLN A 399 10.34 20.70 -20.07
C GLN A 399 9.76 22.13 -20.03
N GLU A 400 8.79 22.45 -20.90
CA GLU A 400 8.08 23.73 -20.86
C GLU A 400 7.28 23.86 -19.57
N LEU A 401 6.47 22.85 -19.23
CA LEU A 401 5.70 22.81 -17.99
C LEU A 401 6.60 22.87 -16.75
N THR A 402 7.72 22.14 -16.75
CA THR A 402 8.72 22.21 -15.67
C THR A 402 9.20 23.64 -15.44
N ARG A 403 9.50 24.38 -16.51
CA ARG A 403 9.94 25.78 -16.43
C ARG A 403 8.81 26.69 -15.96
N GLU A 404 7.62 26.55 -16.52
CA GLU A 404 6.43 27.34 -16.14
C GLU A 404 6.12 27.20 -14.65
N LEU A 405 6.17 25.97 -14.12
CA LEU A 405 5.94 25.67 -12.70
C LEU A 405 7.05 26.24 -11.80
N GLN A 406 8.32 26.05 -12.15
CA GLN A 406 9.45 26.61 -11.40
C GLN A 406 9.37 28.15 -11.37
N GLU A 407 9.10 28.79 -12.51
CA GLU A 407 8.95 30.24 -12.60
C GLU A 407 7.78 30.74 -11.75
N GLU A 408 6.63 30.07 -11.76
CA GLU A 408 5.47 30.46 -10.94
C GLU A 408 5.75 30.31 -9.43
N VAL A 409 6.49 29.27 -9.00
CA VAL A 409 6.97 29.19 -7.62
C VAL A 409 7.86 30.38 -7.27
N LEU A 410 8.79 30.76 -8.15
CA LEU A 410 9.70 31.89 -7.94
C LEU A 410 8.99 33.25 -8.00
N VAL A 411 7.85 33.37 -8.66
CA VAL A 411 6.99 34.57 -8.58
C VAL A 411 6.47 34.77 -7.15
N HIS A 412 6.19 33.68 -6.42
CA HIS A 412 5.62 33.72 -5.09
C HIS A 412 6.64 33.55 -3.94
N ASP A 413 7.84 33.02 -4.22
CA ASP A 413 9.01 32.96 -3.32
C ASP A 413 10.25 33.66 -3.93
N PRO A 414 10.18 34.96 -4.30
CA PRO A 414 11.22 35.63 -5.07
C PRO A 414 12.53 35.89 -4.30
N ARG A 415 12.55 35.74 -2.97
CA ARG A 415 13.78 35.82 -2.15
C ARG A 415 14.41 34.44 -1.94
N GLY A 416 13.80 33.38 -2.45
CA GLY A 416 14.29 32.00 -2.37
C GLY A 416 14.45 31.53 -0.94
N ASN A 417 13.35 31.46 -0.18
CA ASN A 417 13.37 30.88 1.16
C ASN A 417 13.47 29.35 1.13
N ALA A 418 13.08 28.72 0.01
CA ALA A 418 13.28 27.30 -0.24
C ALA A 418 13.70 27.02 -1.69
N PHE A 419 14.17 25.81 -1.95
CA PHE A 419 14.64 25.39 -3.28
C PHE A 419 13.52 24.69 -4.06
N VAL A 420 13.49 24.83 -5.39
CA VAL A 420 12.52 24.11 -6.24
C VAL A 420 13.10 22.75 -6.64
N THR A 421 12.31 21.68 -6.51
CA THR A 421 12.69 20.30 -6.84
C THR A 421 11.58 19.59 -7.61
N ILE A 422 11.88 18.39 -8.13
CA ILE A 422 10.90 17.43 -8.63
C ILE A 422 11.29 16.01 -8.17
N GLY A 423 10.31 15.13 -7.93
CA GLY A 423 10.55 13.69 -7.69
C GLY A 423 10.20 12.86 -8.92
N SER A 424 11.17 12.08 -9.44
CA SER A 424 10.98 11.36 -10.71
C SER A 424 11.48 9.92 -10.68
N ASN A 425 10.60 8.99 -11.05
CA ASN A 425 10.93 7.61 -11.41
C ASN A 425 11.36 7.46 -12.88
N TYR A 426 11.33 8.57 -13.64
CA TYR A 426 11.74 8.62 -15.05
C TYR A 426 13.19 9.10 -15.25
N MET A 427 13.99 9.25 -14.19
CA MET A 427 15.40 9.64 -14.29
C MET A 427 16.28 8.79 -15.24
N PRO A 428 15.98 7.51 -15.54
CA PRO A 428 16.71 6.77 -16.58
C PRO A 428 16.58 7.33 -18.00
N TRP A 429 15.60 8.20 -18.28
CA TRP A 429 15.28 8.69 -19.62
C TRP A 429 15.70 10.14 -19.84
N GLU A 430 16.21 10.42 -21.05
CA GLU A 430 16.78 11.72 -21.44
C GLU A 430 15.82 12.91 -21.24
N ASN A 431 14.52 12.76 -21.53
CA ASN A 431 13.55 13.84 -21.38
C ASN A 431 13.36 14.26 -19.91
N ALA A 432 13.32 13.28 -18.99
CA ALA A 432 13.22 13.56 -17.56
C ALA A 432 14.52 14.17 -17.03
N GLN A 433 15.68 13.70 -17.52
CA GLN A 433 16.98 14.31 -17.22
C GLN A 433 17.04 15.78 -17.65
N LYS A 434 16.47 16.14 -18.81
CA LYS A 434 16.33 17.56 -19.23
C LYS A 434 15.44 18.37 -18.30
N CYS A 435 14.41 17.76 -17.70
CA CYS A 435 13.59 18.43 -16.69
C CYS A 435 14.36 18.62 -15.37
N ALA A 436 15.11 17.59 -14.93
CA ALA A 436 16.01 17.69 -13.78
C ALA A 436 17.08 18.78 -13.98
N ASP A 437 17.59 18.93 -15.21
CA ASP A 437 18.55 19.98 -15.56
C ASP A 437 17.97 21.40 -15.47
N ILE A 438 16.65 21.57 -15.57
CA ILE A 438 15.98 22.86 -15.39
C ILE A 438 15.91 23.23 -13.90
N VAL A 439 15.51 22.28 -13.05
CA VAL A 439 15.36 22.53 -11.60
C VAL A 439 16.67 22.46 -10.83
N LYS A 440 17.68 21.72 -11.35
CA LYS A 440 18.99 21.41 -10.73
C LYS A 440 18.96 20.63 -9.42
N VAL A 441 17.88 20.70 -8.64
CA VAL A 441 17.62 19.82 -7.50
C VAL A 441 16.83 18.60 -7.99
N ALA A 442 17.56 17.52 -8.27
CA ALA A 442 17.06 16.32 -8.92
C ALA A 442 16.68 15.26 -7.87
N GLY A 443 15.37 15.06 -7.67
CA GLY A 443 14.82 14.00 -6.84
C GLY A 443 14.63 12.71 -7.62
N TYR A 444 15.19 11.63 -7.08
CA TYR A 444 15.13 10.29 -7.66
C TYR A 444 14.14 9.42 -6.90
N ASN A 445 13.18 8.83 -7.62
CA ASN A 445 12.34 7.75 -7.09
C ASN A 445 12.94 6.40 -7.52
N TYR A 446 13.32 5.55 -6.55
CA TYR A 446 13.75 4.15 -6.75
C TYR A 446 14.90 3.96 -7.76
N ALA A 447 15.83 4.93 -7.79
CA ALA A 447 16.83 5.06 -8.84
C ALA A 447 18.26 5.30 -8.29
N GLU A 448 18.53 4.84 -7.07
CA GLU A 448 19.80 4.96 -6.34
C GLU A 448 20.98 4.43 -7.18
N LYS A 449 20.74 3.38 -7.98
CA LYS A 449 21.73 2.80 -8.90
C LYS A 449 22.30 3.78 -9.94
N TYR A 450 21.63 4.92 -10.18
CA TYR A 450 22.08 5.94 -11.14
C TYR A 450 22.83 7.12 -10.49
N TYR A 451 22.85 7.23 -9.15
CA TYR A 451 23.44 8.39 -8.46
C TYR A 451 24.86 8.66 -8.91
N GLU A 452 25.72 7.65 -8.81
CA GLU A 452 27.14 7.74 -9.18
C GLU A 452 27.38 8.05 -10.66
N GLN A 453 26.50 7.56 -11.54
CA GLN A 453 26.61 7.83 -12.96
C GLN A 453 26.23 9.28 -13.25
N HIS A 454 25.05 9.71 -12.81
CA HIS A 454 24.53 11.03 -13.10
C HIS A 454 25.27 12.13 -12.36
N HIS A 455 25.81 11.90 -11.16
CA HIS A 455 26.70 12.85 -10.48
C HIS A 455 27.94 13.16 -11.32
N ARG A 456 28.54 12.15 -11.96
CA ARG A 456 29.69 12.33 -12.87
C ARG A 456 29.31 13.03 -14.18
N GLU A 457 28.14 12.75 -14.72
CA GLU A 457 27.65 13.34 -15.98
C GLU A 457 27.11 14.76 -15.79
N HIS A 458 26.58 15.07 -14.61
CA HIS A 458 25.94 16.31 -14.21
C HIS A 458 26.47 16.80 -12.85
N PRO A 459 27.73 17.26 -12.78
CA PRO A 459 28.38 17.63 -11.51
C PRO A 459 27.76 18.86 -10.82
N ASP A 460 26.89 19.59 -11.51
CA ASP A 460 26.13 20.73 -11.00
C ASP A 460 24.74 20.35 -10.45
N TRP A 461 24.33 19.09 -10.56
CA TRP A 461 23.06 18.63 -10.00
C TRP A 461 23.18 18.35 -8.50
N ILE A 462 22.17 18.79 -7.76
CA ILE A 462 21.95 18.38 -6.39
C ILE A 462 21.10 17.10 -6.41
N ILE A 463 21.65 15.99 -5.96
CA ILE A 463 21.01 14.66 -6.01
C ILE A 463 20.48 14.29 -4.62
N TYR A 464 19.27 13.71 -4.58
CA TYR A 464 18.73 13.05 -3.39
C TYR A 464 17.67 12.02 -3.77
N GLY A 465 17.36 11.10 -2.85
CA GLY A 465 16.26 10.16 -2.99
C GLY A 465 14.95 10.81 -2.61
N SER A 466 14.15 11.27 -3.57
CA SER A 466 12.82 11.81 -3.31
C SER A 466 11.81 10.72 -2.90
N GLU A 467 12.07 9.47 -3.29
CA GLU A 467 11.28 8.31 -2.88
C GLU A 467 12.13 7.03 -2.97
N THR A 468 12.25 6.30 -1.86
CA THR A 468 13.17 5.15 -1.73
C THR A 468 12.51 4.02 -0.95
N CYS A 469 13.19 2.89 -0.80
CA CYS A 469 12.70 1.71 -0.07
C CYS A 469 11.54 0.98 -0.76
N SER A 470 10.27 1.27 -0.43
CA SER A 470 9.08 0.55 -0.95
C SER A 470 9.17 -0.99 -0.80
N THR A 471 9.83 -1.45 0.28
CA THR A 471 9.64 -2.82 0.80
C THR A 471 8.31 -2.88 1.54
N VAL A 472 7.61 -4.01 1.47
CA VAL A 472 6.27 -4.18 2.06
C VAL A 472 6.32 -5.15 3.24
N GLN A 473 5.51 -4.91 4.27
CA GLN A 473 5.56 -5.63 5.53
C GLN A 473 4.29 -5.43 6.36
N SER A 474 3.94 -6.45 7.14
CA SER A 474 2.85 -6.43 8.11
C SER A 474 3.41 -6.66 9.51
N ARG A 475 2.97 -5.86 10.48
CA ARG A 475 3.47 -5.90 11.85
C ARG A 475 3.31 -7.30 12.47
N GLY A 476 4.41 -7.89 12.93
CA GLY A 476 4.41 -9.18 13.63
C GLY A 476 4.06 -10.38 12.75
N VAL A 477 4.15 -10.25 11.42
CA VAL A 477 3.97 -11.35 10.47
C VAL A 477 5.33 -11.74 9.89
N TYR A 478 5.61 -13.04 9.84
CA TYR A 478 6.92 -13.57 9.44
C TYR A 478 6.75 -14.77 8.52
N HIS A 479 7.23 -14.66 7.28
CA HIS A 479 7.19 -15.75 6.30
C HIS A 479 8.58 -16.35 6.13
N PHE A 480 8.76 -17.57 6.65
CA PHE A 480 10.05 -18.27 6.63
C PHE A 480 10.23 -19.12 5.37
N PRO A 481 11.47 -19.35 4.91
CA PRO A 481 12.72 -18.82 5.47
C PRO A 481 13.06 -17.40 4.94
N LEU A 482 13.86 -16.65 5.69
CA LEU A 482 14.38 -15.31 5.31
C LEU A 482 15.05 -15.34 3.92
N ALA A 483 15.77 -16.42 3.61
CA ALA A 483 16.48 -16.58 2.34
C ALA A 483 15.54 -16.65 1.11
N GLN A 484 14.25 -16.92 1.32
CA GLN A 484 13.26 -16.97 0.25
C GLN A 484 12.51 -15.64 0.20
N SER A 485 12.57 -14.95 -0.93
CA SER A 485 11.74 -13.77 -1.13
C SER A 485 10.29 -14.18 -1.41
N VAL A 486 9.36 -13.56 -0.67
CA VAL A 486 7.91 -13.78 -0.76
C VAL A 486 7.24 -12.42 -0.78
N LEU A 487 6.67 -12.04 -1.94
CA LEU A 487 5.95 -10.76 -2.06
C LEU A 487 4.50 -10.89 -1.60
N ALA A 488 3.84 -11.99 -1.97
CA ALA A 488 2.44 -12.25 -1.65
C ALA A 488 2.22 -13.70 -1.21
N ASP A 489 1.34 -13.91 -0.24
CA ASP A 489 1.07 -15.20 0.39
C ASP A 489 -0.43 -15.37 0.79
N ASP A 490 -0.78 -16.54 1.30
CA ASP A 490 -2.17 -16.97 1.54
C ASP A 490 -2.92 -16.12 2.58
N ASP A 491 -2.20 -15.55 3.54
CA ASP A 491 -2.76 -14.73 4.62
C ASP A 491 -3.07 -13.28 4.19
N GLN A 492 -2.70 -12.91 2.97
CA GLN A 492 -2.75 -11.54 2.45
C GLN A 492 -1.94 -10.54 3.28
N GLN A 493 -0.85 -11.00 3.89
CA GLN A 493 0.08 -10.17 4.66
C GLN A 493 1.45 -10.13 3.97
N CYS A 494 2.33 -9.24 4.42
CA CYS A 494 3.72 -9.18 3.98
C CYS A 494 4.66 -9.43 5.16
N SER A 495 5.81 -10.05 4.92
CA SER A 495 6.71 -10.47 5.98
C SER A 495 7.56 -9.31 6.51
N SER A 496 7.59 -9.14 7.84
CA SER A 496 8.49 -8.23 8.55
C SER A 496 9.92 -8.78 8.69
N LEU A 497 10.23 -10.00 8.20
CA LEU A 497 11.61 -10.51 8.18
C LEU A 497 12.51 -9.71 7.23
N GLY A 498 11.95 -8.97 6.28
CA GLY A 498 12.70 -8.22 5.26
C GLY A 498 12.83 -8.92 3.90
N ASN A 499 12.05 -9.99 3.66
CA ASN A 499 12.06 -10.77 2.42
C ASN A 499 10.91 -10.44 1.45
N SER A 500 10.12 -9.40 1.73
CA SER A 500 9.01 -8.92 0.88
C SER A 500 9.37 -7.62 0.14
N SER A 501 10.12 -7.75 -0.95
CA SER A 501 10.56 -6.63 -1.80
C SER A 501 9.67 -6.47 -3.03
N THR A 502 9.23 -5.24 -3.34
CA THR A 502 8.55 -4.93 -4.60
C THR A 502 9.51 -4.99 -5.79
N SER A 503 8.97 -5.04 -7.01
CA SER A 503 9.80 -5.19 -8.22
C SER A 503 10.52 -3.91 -8.67
N TRP A 504 10.14 -2.75 -8.12
CA TRP A 504 10.76 -1.45 -8.40
C TRP A 504 11.53 -0.89 -7.20
N GLY A 505 11.13 -1.22 -5.97
CA GLY A 505 11.77 -0.73 -4.75
C GLY A 505 13.16 -1.30 -4.48
N ALA A 506 13.65 -1.01 -3.29
CA ALA A 506 14.90 -1.54 -2.78
C ALA A 506 14.85 -3.06 -2.64
N LYS A 507 16.00 -3.70 -2.81
CA LYS A 507 16.15 -5.15 -2.64
C LYS A 507 15.87 -5.61 -1.20
N SER A 508 16.24 -4.76 -0.23
CA SER A 508 16.00 -4.94 1.20
C SER A 508 16.17 -3.59 1.90
N THR A 509 15.76 -3.50 3.17
CA THR A 509 15.94 -2.31 4.00
C THR A 509 17.41 -1.90 4.13
N GLU A 510 18.31 -2.86 4.32
CA GLU A 510 19.76 -2.65 4.46
C GLU A 510 20.38 -2.13 3.15
N ALA A 511 19.92 -2.66 2.00
CA ALA A 511 20.37 -2.19 0.70
C ALA A 511 19.95 -0.73 0.45
N CYS A 512 18.76 -0.33 0.92
CA CYS A 512 18.29 1.06 0.85
C CYS A 512 19.18 1.99 1.68
N ILE A 513 19.44 1.62 2.94
CA ILE A 513 20.28 2.39 3.86
C ILE A 513 21.69 2.56 3.29
N THR A 514 22.33 1.45 2.90
CA THR A 514 23.73 1.50 2.43
C THR A 514 23.90 2.25 1.12
N ALA A 515 22.94 2.16 0.19
CA ALA A 515 23.00 2.88 -1.08
C ALA A 515 23.07 4.41 -0.89
N ASP A 516 22.27 4.97 0.02
CA ASP A 516 22.30 6.41 0.32
C ASP A 516 23.44 6.81 1.26
N ARG A 517 23.76 5.98 2.27
CA ARG A 517 24.90 6.22 3.18
C ARG A 517 26.20 6.38 2.39
N ASP A 518 26.43 5.49 1.43
CA ASP A 518 27.67 5.45 0.67
C ASP A 518 27.71 6.56 -0.41
N ALA A 519 26.55 7.08 -0.84
CA ALA A 519 26.44 8.25 -1.71
C ALA A 519 26.62 9.55 -0.92
N SER A 520 27.86 9.85 -0.51
CA SER A 520 28.17 11.02 0.35
C SER A 520 27.78 12.39 -0.24
N PHE A 521 27.71 12.53 -1.56
CA PHE A 521 27.24 13.74 -2.25
C PHE A 521 25.70 13.90 -2.24
N SER A 522 24.95 12.82 -2.01
CA SER A 522 23.48 12.86 -1.92
C SER A 522 23.06 13.61 -0.67
N LEU A 523 22.04 14.47 -0.77
CA LEU A 523 21.48 15.14 0.41
C LEU A 523 20.90 14.13 1.43
N GLY A 524 20.47 12.95 0.96
CA GLY A 524 19.80 11.93 1.76
C GLY A 524 18.61 11.33 1.01
N GLN A 525 17.64 10.81 1.75
CA GLN A 525 16.52 10.06 1.18
C GLN A 525 15.19 10.32 1.88
N PHE A 526 14.08 10.01 1.20
CA PHE A 526 12.73 9.94 1.73
C PHE A 526 12.15 8.55 1.51
N LEU A 527 11.93 7.79 2.58
CA LEU A 527 11.38 6.43 2.51
C LEU A 527 9.91 6.44 2.08
N TRP A 528 9.52 5.51 1.21
CA TRP A 528 8.12 5.14 0.99
C TRP A 528 7.75 3.95 1.90
N THR A 529 7.07 4.13 3.03
CA THR A 529 6.67 5.39 3.69
C THR A 529 7.07 5.39 5.17
N GLY A 530 6.87 6.50 5.88
CA GLY A 530 7.03 6.54 7.34
C GLY A 530 5.90 5.78 8.06
N PHE A 531 4.65 6.17 7.79
CA PHE A 531 3.45 5.46 8.24
C PHE A 531 2.77 4.74 7.07
N ASP A 532 2.14 3.61 7.34
CA ASP A 532 1.11 3.08 6.45
C ASP A 532 -0.02 4.10 6.34
N TYR A 533 -0.76 4.01 5.24
CA TYR A 533 -1.85 4.91 4.90
C TYR A 533 -2.99 4.11 4.28
N ILE A 534 -4.18 4.70 4.20
CA ILE A 534 -5.34 4.03 3.64
C ILE A 534 -5.24 4.03 2.10
N GLY A 535 -5.59 2.91 1.47
CA GLY A 535 -5.44 2.70 0.02
C GLY A 535 -4.07 2.16 -0.39
N GLU A 536 -3.85 2.10 -1.70
CA GLU A 536 -2.63 1.55 -2.34
C GLU A 536 -2.10 0.26 -1.67
N PRO A 537 -2.94 -0.78 -1.52
CA PRO A 537 -2.65 -1.99 -0.74
C PRO A 537 -1.69 -2.96 -1.44
N THR A 538 -0.72 -2.46 -2.20
CA THR A 538 0.27 -3.28 -2.92
C THR A 538 0.96 -4.25 -1.96
N PRO A 539 1.05 -5.55 -2.29
CA PRO A 539 0.77 -6.18 -3.59
C PRO A 539 -0.67 -6.71 -3.77
N TYR A 540 -1.54 -6.51 -2.78
CA TYR A 540 -2.89 -7.04 -2.72
C TYR A 540 -3.96 -6.03 -3.16
N HIS A 541 -5.23 -6.37 -2.90
CA HIS A 541 -6.42 -5.52 -3.09
C HIS A 541 -7.19 -5.33 -1.77
N THR A 542 -6.45 -5.20 -0.67
CA THR A 542 -6.94 -4.96 0.69
C THR A 542 -7.17 -3.45 0.94
N LYS A 543 -7.35 -2.96 2.17
CA LYS A 543 -7.75 -1.55 2.39
C LYS A 543 -6.63 -0.56 2.73
N ASN A 544 -5.49 -1.01 3.27
CA ASN A 544 -4.37 -0.17 3.70
C ASN A 544 -3.07 -0.59 3.00
N SER A 545 -2.12 0.33 2.94
CA SER A 545 -0.78 0.05 2.43
C SER A 545 0.05 -0.82 3.39
N TYR A 546 1.16 -1.36 2.88
CA TYR A 546 2.11 -2.21 3.63
C TYR A 546 3.51 -1.59 3.71
N PHE A 547 3.68 -0.36 3.23
CA PHE A 547 4.99 0.28 3.01
C PHE A 547 5.59 0.95 4.25
N GLY A 548 4.74 1.33 5.20
CA GLY A 548 5.11 2.10 6.37
C GLY A 548 6.08 1.37 7.28
N GLN A 549 6.97 2.12 7.91
CA GLN A 549 7.78 1.63 9.03
C GLN A 549 6.92 1.50 10.31
N LEU A 550 5.84 2.29 10.37
CA LEU A 550 4.77 2.23 11.36
C LEU A 550 3.47 1.83 10.65
N ASP A 551 2.61 1.04 11.30
CA ASP A 551 1.26 0.76 10.78
C ASP A 551 0.33 1.99 10.91
N THR A 552 -0.90 1.91 10.39
CA THR A 552 -1.89 3.02 10.46
C THR A 552 -2.28 3.39 11.90
N ALA A 553 -2.09 2.48 12.86
CA ALA A 553 -2.28 2.71 14.29
C ALA A 553 -1.04 3.33 14.96
N GLY A 554 0.07 3.49 14.23
CA GLY A 554 1.34 4.00 14.75
C GLY A 554 2.06 3.01 15.65
N PHE A 555 1.89 1.71 15.42
CA PHE A 555 2.74 0.70 16.04
C PHE A 555 3.91 0.36 15.11
N PRO A 556 5.16 0.35 15.62
CA PRO A 556 6.33 0.10 14.80
C PRO A 556 6.34 -1.34 14.27
N LYS A 557 6.78 -1.49 13.02
CA LYS A 557 7.17 -2.77 12.40
C LYS A 557 8.66 -2.99 12.58
N ASP A 558 9.19 -4.16 12.26
CA ASP A 558 10.58 -4.50 12.60
C ASP A 558 11.60 -3.62 11.84
N SER A 559 11.29 -3.18 10.62
CA SER A 559 12.17 -2.27 9.86
C SER A 559 12.36 -0.90 10.53
N TYR A 560 11.39 -0.43 11.33
CA TYR A 560 11.51 0.80 12.11
C TYR A 560 12.79 0.81 12.94
N TYR A 561 13.06 -0.32 13.60
CA TYR A 561 14.23 -0.48 14.46
C TYR A 561 15.53 -0.64 13.67
N ILE A 562 15.46 -1.10 12.41
CA ILE A 562 16.63 -1.12 11.51
C ILE A 562 17.02 0.32 11.12
N TYR A 563 16.04 1.15 10.76
CA TYR A 563 16.31 2.57 10.50
C TYR A 563 16.76 3.30 11.77
N GLN A 564 16.13 3.04 12.92
CA GLN A 564 16.56 3.60 14.21
C GLN A 564 18.02 3.24 14.52
N ALA A 565 18.43 1.98 14.28
CA ALA A 565 19.81 1.55 14.47
C ALA A 565 20.81 2.33 13.60
N GLU A 566 20.43 2.74 12.39
CA GLU A 566 21.35 3.39 11.44
C GLU A 566 21.25 4.92 11.46
N TRP A 567 20.17 5.48 12.02
CA TRP A 567 19.91 6.93 12.06
C TRP A 567 20.10 7.56 13.44
N THR A 568 20.40 6.77 14.47
CA THR A 568 20.66 7.25 15.83
C THR A 568 22.05 6.86 16.32
N ASP A 569 22.63 7.68 17.21
CA ASP A 569 23.95 7.41 17.81
C ASP A 569 23.79 6.65 19.13
N TYR A 570 24.36 5.44 19.20
CA TYR A 570 24.34 4.58 20.39
C TYR A 570 24.91 5.26 21.65
N ARG A 571 25.76 6.28 21.50
CA ARG A 571 26.33 7.03 22.64
C ARG A 571 25.31 7.91 23.35
N THR A 572 24.22 8.24 22.67
CA THR A 572 23.13 9.07 23.20
C THR A 572 21.83 8.30 23.34
N HIS A 573 21.57 7.36 22.43
CA HIS A 573 20.35 6.56 22.36
C HIS A 573 20.69 5.09 22.05
N PRO A 574 21.38 4.36 22.96
CA PRO A 574 21.74 2.96 22.73
C PRO A 574 20.47 2.11 22.59
N MET A 575 20.40 1.27 21.55
CA MET A 575 19.24 0.41 21.30
C MET A 575 19.65 -0.96 20.76
N ILE A 576 18.79 -1.95 20.99
CA ILE A 576 18.84 -3.28 20.39
C ILE A 576 17.42 -3.83 20.28
N HIS A 577 17.12 -4.57 19.23
CA HIS A 577 15.80 -5.13 18.97
C HIS A 577 15.90 -6.53 18.37
N ILE A 578 15.19 -7.51 18.96
CA ILE A 578 15.10 -8.90 18.49
C ILE A 578 13.78 -9.11 17.75
N PHE A 579 13.84 -9.75 16.58
CA PHE A 579 12.66 -10.22 15.86
C PHE A 579 12.94 -11.55 15.15
N PRO A 580 11.95 -12.45 14.99
CA PRO A 580 10.51 -12.33 15.29
C PRO A 580 10.16 -12.52 16.78
N TYR A 581 8.86 -12.57 17.14
CA TYR A 581 8.42 -13.08 18.46
C TYR A 581 8.81 -14.57 18.64
N TRP A 582 8.75 -15.12 19.87
CA TRP A 582 9.26 -16.48 20.16
C TRP A 582 8.16 -17.50 20.54
N ASP A 583 7.21 -17.79 19.65
CA ASP A 583 6.09 -18.74 19.91
C ASP A 583 5.69 -19.55 18.67
N PHE A 584 6.45 -20.60 18.34
CA PHE A 584 6.30 -21.40 17.11
C PHE A 584 6.06 -22.89 17.38
N SER A 585 6.07 -23.72 16.34
CA SER A 585 5.98 -25.18 16.46
C SER A 585 7.31 -25.76 16.94
N GLN A 586 7.27 -26.70 17.89
CA GLN A 586 8.49 -27.30 18.46
C GLN A 586 9.41 -27.87 17.36
N GLY A 587 10.67 -27.39 17.32
CA GLY A 587 11.68 -27.83 16.35
C GLY A 587 11.63 -27.15 14.97
N GLN A 588 10.64 -26.30 14.69
CA GLN A 588 10.59 -25.48 13.47
C GLN A 588 11.83 -24.59 13.38
N LEU A 589 12.42 -24.45 12.19
CA LEU A 589 13.57 -23.55 12.01
C LEU A 589 13.10 -22.09 11.90
N ILE A 590 13.62 -21.24 12.80
CA ILE A 590 13.26 -19.82 12.87
C ILE A 590 14.48 -18.96 12.53
N ASP A 591 14.32 -18.08 11.55
CA ASP A 591 15.30 -17.04 11.26
C ASP A 591 15.13 -15.89 12.27
N VAL A 592 16.09 -15.77 13.19
CA VAL A 592 16.15 -14.74 14.23
C VAL A 592 17.11 -13.64 13.77
N ARG A 593 16.63 -12.40 13.79
CA ARG A 593 17.39 -11.20 13.42
C ARG A 593 17.47 -10.26 14.62
N VAL A 594 18.61 -9.58 14.72
CA VAL A 594 18.86 -8.59 15.77
C VAL A 594 19.51 -7.36 15.13
N CYS A 595 18.89 -6.20 15.29
CA CYS A 595 19.47 -4.90 14.92
C CYS A 595 19.85 -4.12 16.18
N SER A 596 20.88 -3.29 16.05
CA SER A 596 21.38 -2.39 17.08
C SER A 596 22.21 -1.30 16.43
N ASN A 597 22.27 -0.11 17.02
CA ASN A 597 23.24 0.93 16.65
C ASN A 597 24.63 0.72 17.27
N ALA A 598 24.81 -0.32 18.09
CA ALA A 598 26.06 -0.66 18.73
C ALA A 598 27.01 -1.43 17.79
N PRO A 599 28.34 -1.23 17.91
CA PRO A 599 29.32 -1.87 17.05
C PRO A 599 29.41 -3.39 17.21
N ARG A 600 28.82 -3.97 18.26
CA ARG A 600 28.81 -5.42 18.48
C ARG A 600 27.54 -5.87 19.20
N ILE A 601 27.02 -7.03 18.79
CA ILE A 601 25.85 -7.67 19.41
C ILE A 601 26.13 -9.15 19.70
N GLU A 602 25.40 -9.74 20.65
CA GLU A 602 25.42 -11.17 20.95
C GLU A 602 24.02 -11.68 21.29
N LEU A 603 23.67 -12.86 20.77
CA LEU A 603 22.38 -13.52 21.00
C LEU A 603 22.54 -14.71 21.95
N PHE A 604 21.58 -14.90 22.84
CA PHE A 604 21.52 -16.02 23.78
C PHE A 604 20.17 -16.72 23.67
N LEU A 605 20.17 -18.06 23.66
CA LEU A 605 18.98 -18.89 23.83
C LEU A 605 19.09 -19.61 25.17
N ASN A 606 18.17 -19.33 26.10
CA ASN A 606 18.19 -19.88 27.46
C ASN A 606 19.56 -19.71 28.15
N GLU A 607 20.10 -18.49 28.09
CA GLU A 607 21.44 -18.10 28.60
C GLU A 607 22.64 -18.80 27.93
N VAL A 608 22.42 -19.56 26.85
CA VAL A 608 23.50 -20.13 26.03
C VAL A 608 23.75 -19.24 24.82
N SER A 609 24.96 -18.68 24.74
CA SER A 609 25.38 -17.86 23.59
C SER A 609 25.26 -18.61 22.28
N GLN A 610 24.66 -17.96 21.29
CA GLN A 610 24.55 -18.39 19.90
C GLN A 610 25.60 -17.68 19.02
N GLY A 611 26.55 -16.98 19.65
CA GLY A 611 27.61 -16.22 18.98
C GLY A 611 27.33 -14.71 18.93
N SER A 612 28.39 -13.95 18.65
CA SER A 612 28.38 -12.50 18.51
C SER A 612 28.65 -12.05 17.08
N VAL A 613 28.15 -10.88 16.71
CA VAL A 613 28.35 -10.23 15.41
C VAL A 613 28.89 -8.82 15.65
N ASP A 614 29.99 -8.48 14.99
CA ASP A 614 30.50 -7.12 14.92
C ASP A 614 29.84 -6.42 13.72
N ILE A 615 29.40 -5.17 13.91
CA ILE A 615 28.69 -4.36 12.91
C ILE A 615 29.52 -3.13 12.60
N ASP A 616 29.83 -2.95 11.30
CA ASP A 616 30.47 -1.73 10.80
C ASP A 616 29.38 -0.83 10.19
N HIS A 617 28.83 0.09 11.00
CA HIS A 617 27.80 1.03 10.55
C HIS A 617 28.32 2.03 9.50
N VAL A 618 29.63 2.23 9.41
CA VAL A 618 30.22 3.26 8.53
C VAL A 618 30.46 2.72 7.12
N HIS A 619 30.95 1.48 6.99
CA HIS A 619 31.33 0.89 5.70
C HIS A 619 30.78 -0.51 5.46
N GLY A 620 30.19 -1.15 6.46
CA GLY A 620 29.64 -2.49 6.35
C GLY A 620 28.35 -2.54 5.53
N HIS A 621 28.12 -3.68 4.86
CA HIS A 621 26.85 -3.98 4.19
C HIS A 621 25.98 -4.98 4.97
N LYS A 622 26.52 -5.58 6.04
CA LYS A 622 25.77 -6.41 6.98
C LYS A 622 25.48 -5.57 8.22
N LEU A 623 24.25 -5.07 8.32
CA LEU A 623 23.83 -4.15 9.38
C LEU A 623 23.13 -4.86 10.56
N LEU A 624 22.97 -6.18 10.48
CA LEU A 624 22.24 -6.98 11.47
C LEU A 624 22.94 -8.30 11.78
N GLY A 625 22.66 -8.83 12.97
CA GLY A 625 22.91 -10.23 13.31
C GLY A 625 21.76 -11.10 12.81
N GLU A 626 22.11 -12.27 12.27
CA GLU A 626 21.16 -13.22 11.68
C GLU A 626 21.55 -14.63 12.10
N TRP A 627 20.60 -15.36 12.69
CA TRP A 627 20.73 -16.73 13.15
C TRP A 627 19.56 -17.57 12.65
N GLN A 628 19.77 -18.87 12.46
CA GLN A 628 18.68 -19.81 12.22
C GLN A 628 18.68 -20.84 13.35
N LEU A 629 17.63 -20.83 14.16
CA LEU A 629 17.55 -21.62 15.39
C LEU A 629 16.29 -22.50 15.38
N PRO A 630 16.38 -23.79 15.75
CA PRO A 630 15.18 -24.59 15.97
C PRO A 630 14.42 -24.04 17.18
N TYR A 631 13.12 -23.79 17.02
CA TYR A 631 12.28 -23.29 18.09
C TYR A 631 12.26 -24.27 19.26
N ALA A 632 12.54 -23.74 20.44
CA ALA A 632 12.33 -24.41 21.72
C ALA A 632 11.76 -23.39 22.70
N ASP A 633 10.78 -23.83 23.50
CA ASP A 633 10.20 -23.01 24.56
C ASP A 633 11.30 -22.43 25.46
N GLY A 634 11.24 -21.12 25.71
CA GLY A 634 12.27 -20.44 26.47
C GLY A 634 12.38 -18.95 26.18
N VAL A 635 13.61 -18.44 26.33
CA VAL A 635 13.93 -17.02 26.25
C VAL A 635 15.06 -16.79 25.26
N LEU A 636 14.85 -15.84 24.35
CA LEU A 636 15.92 -15.20 23.60
C LEU A 636 16.28 -13.87 24.29
N ARG A 637 17.57 -13.67 24.56
CA ARG A 637 18.11 -12.41 25.07
C ARG A 637 19.21 -11.95 24.12
N ALA A 638 19.28 -10.65 23.83
CA ALA A 638 20.36 -10.06 23.06
C ALA A 638 21.00 -8.92 23.85
N ALA A 639 22.32 -8.79 23.72
CA ALA A 639 23.11 -7.74 24.35
C ALA A 639 23.91 -6.96 23.29
N ALA A 640 23.90 -5.64 23.41
CA ALA A 640 24.64 -4.70 22.58
C ALA A 640 25.86 -4.19 23.35
N TYR A 641 27.02 -4.14 22.71
CA TYR A 641 28.29 -3.78 23.33
C TYR A 641 28.93 -2.55 22.67
N ASP A 642 29.51 -1.66 23.48
CA ASP A 642 30.40 -0.61 23.00
C ASP A 642 31.78 -1.16 22.58
N GLU A 643 32.66 -0.31 22.06
CA GLU A 643 34.01 -0.74 21.64
C GLU A 643 34.90 -1.15 22.82
N GLN A 644 34.49 -0.89 24.07
CA GLN A 644 35.18 -1.32 25.28
C GLN A 644 34.65 -2.67 25.80
N GLY A 645 33.61 -3.22 25.17
CA GLY A 645 32.97 -4.48 25.56
C GLY A 645 32.00 -4.35 26.73
N ASN A 646 31.54 -3.14 27.06
CA ASN A 646 30.47 -2.95 28.05
C ASN A 646 29.11 -3.17 27.40
N VAL A 647 28.19 -3.83 28.10
CA VAL A 647 26.79 -3.93 27.69
C VAL A 647 26.13 -2.56 27.85
N ILE A 648 25.62 -2.01 26.76
CA ILE A 648 24.98 -0.67 26.72
C ILE A 648 23.48 -0.72 26.45
N ALA A 649 22.98 -1.81 25.87
CA ALA A 649 21.56 -2.09 25.68
C ALA A 649 21.31 -3.62 25.70
N GLU A 650 20.13 -4.02 26.14
CA GLU A 650 19.67 -5.41 26.10
C GLU A 650 18.20 -5.45 25.67
N ASP A 651 17.84 -6.51 24.96
CA ASP A 651 16.46 -6.84 24.62
C ASP A 651 16.19 -8.32 24.93
N GLN A 652 14.94 -8.66 25.20
CA GLN A 652 14.54 -10.00 25.57
C GLN A 652 13.12 -10.32 25.09
N ILE A 653 12.98 -11.46 24.42
CA ILE A 653 11.69 -12.04 24.06
C ILE A 653 11.57 -13.46 24.60
N SER A 654 10.35 -13.88 24.92
CA SER A 654 10.10 -15.19 25.52
C SER A 654 8.90 -15.86 24.90
N SER A 655 8.89 -17.19 24.93
CA SER A 655 7.67 -17.97 24.67
C SER A 655 6.57 -17.58 25.64
N PHE A 656 5.33 -17.55 25.15
CA PHE A 656 4.15 -17.12 25.90
C PHE A 656 2.98 -18.07 25.68
N GLY A 657 2.08 -18.12 26.66
CA GLY A 657 0.83 -18.89 26.57
C GLY A 657 -0.29 -18.13 25.88
N ASP A 658 -1.51 -18.66 25.99
CA ASP A 658 -2.71 -17.97 25.54
C ASP A 658 -2.99 -16.72 26.38
N ALA A 659 -3.58 -15.71 25.74
CA ALA A 659 -4.01 -14.48 26.39
C ALA A 659 -4.97 -14.79 27.56
N ALA A 660 -4.76 -14.11 28.68
CA ALA A 660 -5.53 -14.27 29.91
C ALA A 660 -6.09 -12.94 30.45
N SER A 661 -5.41 -11.83 30.20
CA SER A 661 -5.83 -10.50 30.66
C SER A 661 -5.48 -9.39 29.68
N LEU A 662 -6.27 -8.32 29.69
CA LEU A 662 -6.06 -7.10 28.91
C LEU A 662 -5.18 -6.11 29.66
N VAL A 663 -4.34 -5.36 28.93
CA VAL A 663 -3.53 -4.24 29.44
C VAL A 663 -3.85 -3.00 28.62
N LEU A 664 -4.07 -1.88 29.32
CA LEU A 664 -4.41 -0.59 28.75
C LEU A 664 -3.29 0.42 29.07
N THR A 665 -2.58 0.88 28.04
CA THR A 665 -1.45 1.79 28.18
C THR A 665 -1.75 3.08 27.42
N PRO A 666 -2.10 4.18 28.11
CA PRO A 666 -2.27 5.48 27.47
C PRO A 666 -0.91 6.13 27.20
N ASP A 667 -0.82 6.92 26.13
CA ASP A 667 0.34 7.77 25.84
C ASP A 667 0.47 8.94 26.85
N LYS A 668 -0.64 9.41 27.40
CA LYS A 668 -0.68 10.37 28.51
C LYS A 668 -1.89 10.15 29.44
N GLN A 669 -1.76 10.60 30.69
CA GLN A 669 -2.78 10.41 31.73
C GLN A 669 -3.85 11.51 31.76
N GLU A 670 -3.53 12.68 31.22
CA GLU A 670 -4.38 13.87 31.21
C GLU A 670 -4.67 14.32 29.77
N ILE A 671 -5.92 14.74 29.52
CA ILE A 671 -6.38 15.31 28.26
C ILE A 671 -6.91 16.71 28.51
N ALA A 672 -6.60 17.65 27.64
CA ALA A 672 -7.21 18.97 27.72
C ALA A 672 -8.70 18.86 27.41
N ALA A 673 -9.54 19.45 28.26
CA ALA A 673 -10.97 19.60 28.04
C ALA A 673 -11.26 20.74 27.05
N ASP A 674 -10.60 20.70 25.88
CA ASP A 674 -10.73 21.69 24.81
C ASP A 674 -11.56 21.18 23.62
N GLY A 675 -11.94 19.90 23.65
CA GLY A 675 -12.73 19.23 22.62
C GLY A 675 -11.95 18.80 21.38
N THR A 676 -10.63 18.98 21.35
CA THR A 676 -9.76 18.67 20.20
C THR A 676 -8.52 17.84 20.55
N ASP A 677 -8.04 17.92 21.79
CA ASP A 677 -6.95 17.10 22.28
C ASP A 677 -7.33 15.61 22.30
N LEU A 678 -6.33 14.75 22.12
CA LEU A 678 -6.48 13.31 21.99
C LEU A 678 -5.58 12.56 22.98
N ILE A 679 -6.08 11.44 23.50
CA ILE A 679 -5.29 10.39 24.16
C ILE A 679 -5.32 9.14 23.27
N PHE A 680 -4.18 8.50 23.14
CA PHE A 680 -3.98 7.27 22.39
C PHE A 680 -3.73 6.12 23.37
N VAL A 681 -4.70 5.20 23.49
CA VAL A 681 -4.62 4.06 24.40
C VAL A 681 -4.28 2.80 23.63
N THR A 682 -3.14 2.19 23.94
CA THR A 682 -2.78 0.86 23.44
C THR A 682 -3.49 -0.21 24.28
N VAL A 683 -4.28 -1.05 23.64
CA VAL A 683 -4.86 -2.27 24.19
C VAL A 683 -3.98 -3.44 23.78
N SER A 684 -3.49 -4.20 24.75
CA SER A 684 -2.67 -5.40 24.56
C SER A 684 -3.08 -6.52 25.51
N THR A 685 -2.39 -7.65 25.48
CA THR A 685 -2.71 -8.82 26.32
C THR A 685 -1.49 -9.43 26.98
N LEU A 686 -1.72 -10.03 28.15
CA LEU A 686 -0.75 -10.87 28.87
C LEU A 686 -1.30 -12.30 29.00
N ASP A 687 -0.39 -13.28 29.03
CA ASP A 687 -0.72 -14.66 29.39
C ASP A 687 -0.89 -14.83 30.91
N GLN A 688 -1.22 -16.04 31.35
CA GLN A 688 -1.41 -16.35 32.79
C GLN A 688 -0.13 -16.15 33.63
N SER A 689 1.05 -16.10 33.01
CA SER A 689 2.33 -15.86 33.67
C SER A 689 2.76 -14.39 33.61
N GLY A 690 1.91 -13.50 33.07
CA GLY A 690 2.19 -12.08 32.92
C GLY A 690 3.11 -11.73 31.75
N ARG A 691 3.31 -12.64 30.79
CA ARG A 691 4.12 -12.39 29.59
C ARG A 691 3.27 -11.78 28.46
N PRO A 692 3.77 -10.78 27.71
CA PRO A 692 3.06 -10.25 26.54
C PRO A 692 2.79 -11.33 25.48
N VAL A 693 1.55 -11.35 24.96
CA VAL A 693 1.16 -12.28 23.89
C VAL A 693 1.23 -11.56 22.55
N ALA A 694 2.39 -11.66 21.90
CA ALA A 694 2.74 -10.85 20.72
C ALA A 694 1.90 -11.14 19.47
N ASN A 695 1.21 -12.29 19.41
CA ASN A 695 0.36 -12.69 18.29
C ASN A 695 -1.13 -12.74 18.66
N ALA A 696 -1.56 -12.13 19.77
CA ALA A 696 -2.97 -12.14 20.16
C ALA A 696 -3.85 -11.41 19.12
N ASN A 697 -4.99 -12.02 18.80
CA ASN A 697 -5.94 -11.53 17.80
C ASN A 697 -7.39 -11.48 18.32
N ASN A 698 -7.55 -11.44 19.65
CA ASN A 698 -8.85 -11.43 20.32
C ASN A 698 -9.72 -10.25 19.85
N ARG A 699 -11.04 -10.45 19.77
CA ARG A 699 -12.00 -9.35 19.59
C ARG A 699 -12.26 -8.67 20.93
N VAL A 700 -12.10 -7.35 21.00
CA VAL A 700 -12.39 -6.55 22.20
C VAL A 700 -13.55 -5.60 21.95
N HIS A 701 -14.28 -5.29 23.02
CA HIS A 701 -15.34 -4.30 23.08
C HIS A 701 -14.95 -3.20 24.06
N LEU A 702 -15.13 -1.95 23.67
CA LEU A 702 -14.76 -0.79 24.46
C LEU A 702 -16.00 0.02 24.83
N SER A 703 -16.01 0.53 26.05
CA SER A 703 -17.00 1.51 26.50
C SER A 703 -16.30 2.63 27.26
N ILE A 704 -16.77 3.86 27.08
CA ILE A 704 -16.25 5.05 27.73
C ILE A 704 -17.33 5.75 28.55
N GLU A 705 -17.00 6.14 29.77
CA GLU A 705 -17.83 6.92 30.68
C GLU A 705 -17.11 8.21 31.07
N GLY A 706 -17.87 9.28 31.38
CA GLY A 706 -17.32 10.58 31.76
C GLY A 706 -17.03 11.51 30.57
N PRO A 707 -16.20 12.55 30.75
CA PRO A 707 -15.99 13.60 29.76
C PRO A 707 -14.95 13.21 28.68
N GLY A 708 -15.11 12.02 28.10
CA GLY A 708 -14.25 11.51 27.02
C GLY A 708 -15.08 10.79 25.95
N ARG A 709 -14.57 10.75 24.73
CA ARG A 709 -15.25 10.13 23.58
C ARG A 709 -14.32 9.21 22.82
N LEU A 710 -14.79 8.00 22.51
CA LEU A 710 -14.08 7.12 21.57
C LEU A 710 -14.35 7.62 20.14
N ILE A 711 -13.31 8.03 19.43
CA ILE A 711 -13.42 8.61 18.08
C ILE A 711 -12.73 7.77 17.00
N GLY A 712 -12.05 6.69 17.39
CA GLY A 712 -11.36 5.79 16.47
C GLY A 712 -10.85 4.51 17.15
N LEU A 713 -10.93 3.40 16.43
CA LEU A 713 -10.25 2.14 16.73
C LEU A 713 -9.39 1.73 15.53
N ASP A 714 -8.15 1.33 15.77
CA ASP A 714 -7.28 0.80 14.71
C ASP A 714 -6.29 -0.24 15.19
N ASN A 715 -6.01 -1.25 14.38
CA ASN A 715 -5.04 -2.30 14.65
C ASN A 715 -3.95 -2.40 13.57
N GLY A 716 -4.03 -1.60 12.50
CA GLY A 716 -3.03 -1.63 11.41
C GLY A 716 -3.18 -2.81 10.44
N ASP A 717 -4.16 -3.71 10.63
CA ASP A 717 -4.39 -4.83 9.72
C ASP A 717 -5.14 -4.36 8.47
N SER A 718 -4.47 -4.44 7.33
CA SER A 718 -5.04 -4.11 6.02
C SER A 718 -6.14 -5.07 5.59
N THR A 719 -6.23 -6.26 6.18
CA THR A 719 -7.27 -7.26 5.87
C THR A 719 -8.52 -7.16 6.78
N ASP A 720 -8.48 -6.31 7.81
CA ASP A 720 -9.58 -6.12 8.75
C ASP A 720 -10.54 -5.02 8.30
N TYR A 721 -11.75 -5.39 7.89
CA TYR A 721 -12.78 -4.44 7.43
C TYR A 721 -13.73 -3.96 8.55
N ASP A 722 -13.43 -4.24 9.82
CA ASP A 722 -14.13 -3.62 10.94
C ASP A 722 -14.05 -2.09 10.85
N SER A 723 -15.13 -1.41 11.24
CA SER A 723 -15.22 0.06 11.16
C SER A 723 -14.16 0.73 12.04
N TYR A 724 -13.47 1.73 11.49
CA TYR A 724 -12.62 2.64 12.26
C TYR A 724 -13.41 3.42 13.33
N LYS A 725 -14.71 3.65 13.11
CA LYS A 725 -15.60 4.45 13.99
C LYS A 725 -16.50 3.58 14.87
N GLY A 726 -16.10 2.33 15.13
CA GLY A 726 -16.85 1.38 15.95
C GLY A 726 -16.47 1.35 17.43
N VAL A 727 -17.09 0.43 18.17
CA VAL A 727 -16.82 0.14 19.60
C VAL A 727 -16.23 -1.25 19.82
N SER A 728 -15.99 -2.00 18.74
CA SER A 728 -15.47 -3.38 18.78
C SER A 728 -14.53 -3.60 17.61
N ARG A 729 -13.37 -4.21 17.87
CA ARG A 729 -12.38 -4.57 16.85
C ARG A 729 -11.46 -5.69 17.35
N ARG A 730 -10.85 -6.44 16.44
CA ARG A 730 -9.82 -7.43 16.79
C ARG A 730 -8.49 -6.77 17.11
N LEU A 731 -7.72 -7.36 18.01
CA LEU A 731 -6.28 -7.09 18.08
C LEU A 731 -5.63 -7.65 16.80
N PHE A 732 -4.55 -7.04 16.36
CA PHE A 732 -3.68 -7.57 15.31
C PHE A 732 -2.26 -7.62 15.85
N SER A 733 -1.62 -8.78 15.79
CA SER A 733 -0.29 -9.02 16.36
C SER A 733 -0.15 -8.43 17.77
N GLY A 734 -1.10 -8.79 18.65
CA GLY A 734 -1.07 -8.44 20.07
C GLY A 734 -1.52 -7.03 20.44
N LYS A 735 -1.91 -6.17 19.49
CA LYS A 735 -2.21 -4.76 19.76
C LYS A 735 -3.46 -4.24 19.05
N LEU A 736 -4.13 -3.28 19.69
CA LEU A 736 -5.19 -2.42 19.16
C LEU A 736 -4.99 -1.01 19.74
N LEU A 737 -5.23 0.02 18.95
CA LEU A 737 -5.27 1.42 19.34
C LEU A 737 -6.72 1.86 19.57
N ALA A 738 -6.97 2.54 20.68
CA ALA A 738 -8.18 3.32 20.91
C ALA A 738 -7.84 4.81 21.01
N VAL A 739 -8.52 5.63 20.21
CA VAL A 739 -8.32 7.09 20.16
C VAL A 739 -9.47 7.76 20.92
N ILE A 740 -9.12 8.47 21.99
CA ILE A 740 -10.07 9.15 22.88
C ILE A 740 -9.91 10.66 22.73
N ALA A 741 -10.98 11.36 22.39
CA ALA A 741 -11.04 12.82 22.40
C ALA A 741 -11.62 13.35 23.72
N GLY A 742 -11.13 14.51 24.15
CA GLY A 742 -11.69 15.24 25.28
C GLY A 742 -13.05 15.85 24.95
N THR A 743 -13.88 16.10 25.96
CA THR A 743 -15.02 17.02 25.80
C THR A 743 -14.61 18.44 26.23
N LEU A 744 -15.59 19.34 26.46
CA LEU A 744 -15.34 20.65 27.08
C LEU A 744 -15.45 20.61 28.61
N GLU A 745 -15.74 19.44 29.17
CA GLU A 745 -15.95 19.25 30.59
C GLU A 745 -14.70 18.62 31.21
N ALA A 746 -14.26 19.14 32.36
CA ALA A 746 -13.23 18.49 33.15
C ALA A 746 -13.84 17.38 34.02
N GLY A 747 -13.03 16.36 34.34
CA GLY A 747 -13.46 15.24 35.17
C GLY A 747 -12.77 13.93 34.83
N THR A 748 -13.16 12.86 35.50
CA THR A 748 -12.57 11.53 35.27
C THR A 748 -13.23 10.82 34.11
N ILE A 749 -12.41 10.39 33.14
CA ILE A 749 -12.81 9.53 32.04
C ILE A 749 -12.51 8.08 32.44
N THR A 750 -13.49 7.19 32.28
CA THR A 750 -13.31 5.76 32.55
C THR A 750 -13.45 4.96 31.27
N LEU A 751 -12.36 4.37 30.80
CA LEU A 751 -12.35 3.42 29.69
C LEU A 751 -12.46 1.99 30.23
N ARG A 752 -13.38 1.21 29.67
CA ARG A 752 -13.53 -0.23 29.96
C ARG A 752 -13.32 -1.02 28.68
N VAL A 753 -12.57 -2.10 28.78
CA VAL A 753 -12.31 -3.01 27.66
C VAL A 753 -12.60 -4.45 28.10
N ALA A 754 -13.39 -5.15 27.29
CA ALA A 754 -13.78 -6.54 27.54
C ALA A 754 -13.55 -7.41 26.30
N SER A 755 -13.21 -8.68 26.52
CA SER A 755 -13.09 -9.70 25.48
C SER A 755 -13.66 -11.02 26.01
N ALA A 756 -14.07 -11.92 25.13
CA ALA A 756 -14.47 -13.27 25.52
C ALA A 756 -13.27 -14.00 26.16
N ASP A 757 -13.52 -14.66 27.30
CA ASP A 757 -12.53 -15.43 28.09
C ASP A 757 -11.29 -14.66 28.58
N LEU A 758 -11.29 -13.33 28.54
CA LEU A 758 -10.26 -12.49 29.17
C LEU A 758 -10.83 -11.70 30.35
N ALA A 759 -9.99 -11.48 31.38
CA ALA A 759 -10.33 -10.52 32.44
C ALA A 759 -10.48 -9.11 31.85
N SER A 760 -11.63 -8.46 32.09
CA SER A 760 -11.87 -7.08 31.65
C SER A 760 -10.89 -6.11 32.31
N ALA A 761 -10.50 -5.08 31.57
CA ALA A 761 -9.63 -4.01 32.05
C ALA A 761 -10.38 -2.69 32.17
N GLU A 762 -9.99 -1.88 33.16
CA GLU A 762 -10.48 -0.52 33.38
C GLU A 762 -9.28 0.43 33.45
N LEU A 763 -9.36 1.56 32.76
CA LEU A 763 -8.38 2.65 32.81
C LEU A 763 -9.10 3.95 33.16
N LYS A 764 -8.55 4.70 34.12
CA LYS A 764 -9.03 6.03 34.50
C LYS A 764 -8.06 7.08 34.01
N LEU A 765 -8.58 8.04 33.25
CA LEU A 765 -7.86 9.20 32.72
C LEU A 765 -8.51 10.47 33.30
N GLN A 766 -7.83 11.62 33.18
CA GLN A 766 -8.38 12.90 33.64
C GLN A 766 -8.51 13.90 32.49
N ALA A 767 -9.72 14.41 32.30
CA ALA A 767 -9.94 15.63 31.52
C ALA A 767 -9.70 16.84 32.44
N VAL A 768 -8.75 17.69 32.06
CA VAL A 768 -8.38 18.88 32.83
C VAL A 768 -8.74 20.12 32.03
N LEU A 769 -9.19 21.17 32.71
CA LEU A 769 -9.43 22.44 32.03
C LEU A 769 -8.10 22.93 31.41
N PRO A 770 -8.13 23.41 30.16
CA PRO A 770 -6.96 23.96 29.52
C PRO A 770 -6.42 25.16 30.32
N ALA A 771 -5.10 25.35 30.31
CA ALA A 771 -4.46 26.40 31.09
C ALA A 771 -4.93 27.81 30.62
N PRO A 772 -5.07 28.79 31.53
CA PRO A 772 -5.39 30.16 31.15
C PRO A 772 -4.34 30.71 30.18
N GLY A 773 -4.73 31.00 28.93
CA GLY A 773 -3.84 31.56 27.91
C GLY A 773 -3.18 30.56 26.95
N THR A 774 -3.38 29.23 27.09
CA THR A 774 -2.94 28.25 26.07
C THR A 774 -3.88 28.18 24.86
N ILE A 775 -5.10 28.68 25.01
CA ILE A 775 -6.08 28.86 23.94
C ILE A 775 -6.07 30.35 23.61
N ALA A 776 -5.02 30.81 22.94
CA ALA A 776 -5.02 32.17 22.46
C ALA A 776 -6.08 32.25 21.33
N GLU A 777 -7.21 32.87 21.63
CA GLU A 777 -8.21 33.38 20.67
C GLU A 777 -9.19 32.39 19.99
N ASP A 778 -9.01 31.08 20.07
CA ASP A 778 -9.97 30.09 19.51
C ASP A 778 -11.11 29.72 20.48
N GLU A 779 -12.37 29.78 20.02
CA GLU A 779 -13.51 29.25 20.80
C GLU A 779 -13.36 27.75 21.00
N LEU A 780 -13.50 27.26 22.25
CA LEU A 780 -13.53 25.83 22.54
C LEU A 780 -14.64 25.13 21.77
N TYR A 781 -14.34 24.02 21.09
CA TYR A 781 -15.33 23.28 20.32
C TYR A 781 -15.16 21.78 20.43
N LEU A 782 -16.30 21.09 20.43
CA LEU A 782 -16.36 19.64 20.52
C LEU A 782 -16.13 19.02 19.15
N TYR A 783 -15.11 18.17 19.00
CA TYR A 783 -15.11 17.17 17.94
C TYR A 783 -16.44 16.43 17.98
N ALA A 784 -17.20 16.45 16.87
CA ALA A 784 -18.59 16.04 16.87
C ALA A 784 -18.72 14.61 17.41
N HIS A 785 -19.71 14.47 18.29
CA HIS A 785 -20.38 13.20 18.52
C HIS A 785 -20.91 12.71 17.17
N ASN A 786 -20.55 11.51 16.73
CA ASN A 786 -21.25 10.72 15.71
C ASN A 786 -22.15 11.52 14.72
N PRO A 787 -21.68 11.86 13.50
CA PRO A 787 -22.61 12.10 12.39
C PRO A 787 -23.43 10.85 12.07
N LEU A 788 -22.85 9.68 12.37
CA LEU A 788 -23.45 8.38 12.24
C LEU A 788 -23.44 7.78 13.64
N GLU A 789 -24.51 7.96 14.41
CA GLU A 789 -24.95 6.80 15.16
C GLU A 789 -24.92 5.68 14.14
N ALA A 790 -24.02 4.73 14.33
CA ALA A 790 -24.34 3.37 14.01
C ALA A 790 -25.61 3.07 14.82
N ASP A 791 -26.75 3.57 14.33
CA ASP A 791 -27.95 2.79 14.29
C ASP A 791 -27.42 1.44 13.86
N ALA A 792 -27.58 0.48 14.77
CA ALA A 792 -27.45 -0.91 14.43
C ALA A 792 -28.29 -1.06 13.17
N SER A 793 -27.68 -0.90 12.00
CA SER A 793 -28.40 -0.93 10.75
C SER A 793 -29.12 -2.26 10.81
N PRO A 794 -30.46 -2.31 10.74
CA PRO A 794 -31.20 -3.56 10.84
C PRO A 794 -30.88 -4.56 9.72
N GLY A 795 -29.84 -4.29 8.93
CA GLY A 795 -29.25 -5.11 7.89
C GLY A 795 -27.73 -5.21 7.96
N ASN A 796 -27.08 -5.20 9.14
CA ASN A 796 -25.76 -5.85 9.28
C ASN A 796 -25.93 -7.29 9.82
N PRO A 797 -26.31 -8.26 8.97
CA PRO A 797 -26.45 -9.67 9.38
C PRO A 797 -25.11 -10.34 9.72
N GLU A 798 -23.99 -9.59 9.78
CA GLU A 798 -22.67 -10.12 10.13
C GLU A 798 -22.09 -9.59 11.45
N SER A 799 -22.64 -8.52 12.05
CA SER A 799 -22.26 -8.17 13.44
C SER A 799 -22.68 -9.24 14.46
N SER A 800 -23.57 -10.14 14.06
CA SER A 800 -24.02 -11.32 14.79
C SER A 800 -23.25 -12.59 14.46
N LYS A 801 -22.32 -12.57 13.50
CA LYS A 801 -21.37 -13.67 13.30
C LYS A 801 -20.15 -13.47 14.19
N GLU A 802 -20.25 -14.13 15.35
CA GLU A 802 -19.13 -14.77 16.06
C GLU A 802 -18.27 -13.89 16.96
N GLY A 803 -18.80 -13.58 18.16
CA GLY A 803 -18.02 -13.30 19.37
C GLY A 803 -17.24 -14.53 19.90
N GLY A 804 -16.83 -15.43 19.01
CA GLY A 804 -16.05 -16.62 19.32
C GLY A 804 -14.58 -16.29 19.54
N ILE A 805 -13.88 -17.16 20.27
CA ILE A 805 -12.45 -17.01 20.54
C ILE A 805 -11.69 -17.41 19.27
N PRO A 806 -10.86 -16.53 18.67
CA PRO A 806 -10.10 -16.85 17.46
C PRO A 806 -8.98 -17.84 17.72
N VAL A 807 -8.59 -18.60 16.68
CA VAL A 807 -7.31 -19.33 16.70
C VAL A 807 -6.20 -18.30 16.64
N ARG A 808 -5.32 -18.33 17.63
CA ARG A 808 -4.14 -17.47 17.74
C ARG A 808 -2.90 -18.15 17.15
N LYS A 809 -2.77 -19.47 17.32
CA LYS A 809 -1.63 -20.27 16.87
C LYS A 809 -2.08 -21.65 16.40
N LEU A 810 -1.48 -22.11 15.30
CA LEU A 810 -1.50 -23.50 14.86
C LEU A 810 -0.13 -24.12 15.19
N GLU A 811 -0.11 -25.07 16.12
CA GLU A 811 1.11 -25.81 16.50
C GLU A 811 1.17 -27.11 15.69
N LEU A 812 2.13 -27.21 14.79
CA LEU A 812 2.40 -28.43 14.03
C LEU A 812 3.24 -29.39 14.85
N ILE A 813 2.76 -30.63 14.94
CA ILE A 813 3.37 -31.71 15.72
C ILE A 813 3.77 -32.83 14.76
N CYS A 814 5.06 -33.11 14.71
CA CYS A 814 5.67 -34.15 13.87
C CYS A 814 6.19 -35.29 14.77
N PRO A 815 5.32 -36.20 15.23
CA PRO A 815 5.64 -37.20 16.27
C PRO A 815 6.76 -38.17 15.86
N GLU A 816 6.99 -38.36 14.55
CA GLU A 816 8.00 -39.28 14.01
C GLU A 816 9.17 -38.55 13.33
N GLY A 817 9.27 -37.23 13.50
CA GLY A 817 10.25 -36.37 12.84
C GLY A 817 9.75 -35.84 11.49
N ASN A 818 10.65 -35.21 10.74
CA ASN A 818 10.37 -34.48 9.50
C ASN A 818 11.29 -34.89 8.33
N ILE A 819 11.81 -36.12 8.35
CA ILE A 819 12.69 -36.66 7.31
C ILE A 819 12.06 -37.91 6.71
N LEU A 820 11.73 -37.87 5.41
CA LEU A 820 11.21 -39.02 4.66
C LEU A 820 12.33 -39.70 3.85
N THR A 821 12.36 -41.02 3.90
CA THR A 821 13.31 -41.88 3.17
C THR A 821 12.57 -43.05 2.51
N PRO A 822 13.20 -43.85 1.63
CA PRO A 822 12.56 -45.05 1.08
C PRO A 822 12.07 -46.04 2.16
N GLU A 823 12.73 -46.10 3.31
CA GLU A 823 12.33 -46.94 4.44
C GLU A 823 11.15 -46.36 5.24
N ARG A 824 10.92 -45.04 5.12
CA ARG A 824 9.84 -44.28 5.77
C ARG A 824 9.26 -43.27 4.78
N PRO A 825 8.53 -43.74 3.75
CA PRO A 825 8.05 -42.90 2.67
C PRO A 825 6.85 -42.03 3.08
N SER A 826 6.26 -42.29 4.25
CA SER A 826 5.14 -41.52 4.79
C SER A 826 5.34 -41.22 6.27
N LEU A 827 4.92 -40.04 6.72
CA LEU A 827 4.97 -39.62 8.12
C LEU A 827 3.66 -38.94 8.55
N PRO A 828 3.16 -39.21 9.78
CA PRO A 828 2.01 -38.52 10.32
C PRO A 828 2.38 -37.12 10.83
N VAL A 829 1.47 -36.17 10.64
CA VAL A 829 1.56 -34.78 11.11
C VAL A 829 0.23 -34.41 11.74
N ARG A 830 0.27 -33.61 12.80
CA ARG A 830 -0.94 -33.19 13.53
C ARG A 830 -0.87 -31.70 13.77
N VAL A 831 -2.01 -31.04 13.80
CA VAL A 831 -2.11 -29.64 14.23
C VAL A 831 -2.85 -29.55 15.56
N LYS A 832 -2.34 -28.72 16.46
CA LYS A 832 -3.04 -28.32 17.69
C LYS A 832 -3.35 -26.83 17.61
N LEU A 833 -4.62 -26.50 17.78
CA LEU A 833 -5.09 -25.12 17.78
C LEU A 833 -5.00 -24.52 19.18
N HIS A 834 -4.54 -23.27 19.26
CA HIS A 834 -4.46 -22.50 20.49
C HIS A 834 -5.26 -21.20 20.36
N PRO A 835 -6.14 -20.88 21.34
CA PRO A 835 -6.49 -21.72 22.48
C PRO A 835 -7.33 -22.93 22.07
N GLN A 836 -7.33 -23.99 22.89
CA GLN A 836 -8.12 -25.21 22.62
C GLN A 836 -9.63 -24.94 22.48
N GLY A 837 -10.13 -23.88 23.13
CA GLY A 837 -11.53 -23.45 23.06
C GLY A 837 -11.85 -22.51 21.89
N ALA A 838 -10.97 -22.38 20.90
CA ALA A 838 -11.23 -21.53 19.74
C ALA A 838 -12.51 -21.93 19.00
N ALA A 839 -13.27 -20.95 18.53
CA ALA A 839 -14.56 -21.17 17.89
C ALA A 839 -14.42 -21.77 16.47
N TRP A 840 -13.37 -21.38 15.74
CA TRP A 840 -13.10 -21.85 14.38
C TRP A 840 -12.09 -23.00 14.40
N GLN A 841 -12.59 -24.23 14.28
CA GLN A 841 -11.76 -25.44 14.33
C GLN A 841 -11.35 -25.94 12.95
N ASP A 842 -11.91 -25.40 11.88
CA ASP A 842 -11.59 -25.81 10.51
C ASP A 842 -10.17 -25.39 10.12
N VAL A 843 -9.48 -26.32 9.46
CA VAL A 843 -8.11 -26.15 8.98
C VAL A 843 -7.95 -26.63 7.55
N GLU A 844 -7.03 -26.01 6.82
CA GLU A 844 -6.63 -26.39 5.47
C GLU A 844 -5.17 -26.80 5.47
N TRP A 845 -4.86 -27.94 4.85
CA TRP A 845 -3.50 -28.48 4.76
C TRP A 845 -2.98 -28.38 3.33
N ARG A 846 -1.72 -27.97 3.19
CA ARG A 846 -1.02 -27.91 1.90
C ARG A 846 0.42 -28.39 2.05
N ILE A 847 0.99 -28.85 0.94
CA ILE A 847 2.43 -29.08 0.81
C ILE A 847 2.95 -28.08 -0.20
N THR A 848 3.92 -27.26 0.21
CA THR A 848 4.50 -26.23 -0.64
C THR A 848 6.02 -26.32 -0.69
N ASN A 849 6.64 -25.58 -1.61
CA ASN A 849 8.05 -25.21 -1.50
C ASN A 849 8.21 -24.03 -0.53
N ALA A 850 9.44 -23.53 -0.38
CA ALA A 850 9.76 -22.39 0.50
C ALA A 850 9.01 -21.10 0.11
N ALA A 851 8.62 -20.94 -1.15
CA ALA A 851 7.90 -19.77 -1.65
C ALA A 851 6.37 -19.87 -1.48
N GLY A 852 5.89 -20.89 -0.75
CA GLY A 852 4.45 -21.14 -0.55
C GLY A 852 3.75 -21.70 -1.79
N ILE A 853 4.47 -22.10 -2.84
CA ILE A 853 3.89 -22.69 -4.07
C ILE A 853 3.68 -24.18 -3.85
N ASP A 854 2.52 -24.73 -4.23
CA ASP A 854 2.23 -26.16 -4.07
C ASP A 854 3.33 -27.03 -4.68
N ALA A 855 3.81 -27.98 -3.90
CA ALA A 855 4.91 -28.87 -4.29
C ALA A 855 4.35 -30.19 -4.85
N ASN A 856 4.96 -30.67 -5.93
CA ASN A 856 4.58 -31.92 -6.60
C ASN A 856 5.43 -33.14 -6.18
N ILE A 857 6.38 -32.94 -5.26
CA ILE A 857 7.32 -33.99 -4.83
C ILE A 857 6.82 -34.77 -3.61
N ALA A 858 5.60 -34.49 -3.14
CA ALA A 858 4.93 -35.19 -2.05
C ALA A 858 3.40 -35.03 -2.17
N THR A 859 2.65 -35.94 -1.53
CA THR A 859 1.18 -35.86 -1.37
C THR A 859 0.80 -35.79 0.10
N ILE A 860 -0.37 -35.25 0.38
CA ILE A 860 -0.93 -35.17 1.74
C ILE A 860 -2.34 -35.77 1.78
N GLU A 861 -2.56 -36.70 2.69
CA GLU A 861 -3.89 -37.21 3.02
C GLU A 861 -4.33 -36.57 4.33
N THR A 862 -5.54 -36.00 4.39
CA THR A 862 -5.97 -35.16 5.51
C THR A 862 -7.22 -35.73 6.18
N SER A 863 -7.32 -35.58 7.50
CA SER A 863 -8.48 -35.93 8.31
C SER A 863 -8.63 -34.93 9.46
N GLY A 864 -9.23 -33.77 9.16
CA GLY A 864 -9.37 -32.68 10.11
C GLY A 864 -8.01 -32.18 10.61
N HIS A 865 -7.72 -32.38 11.89
CA HIS A 865 -6.46 -31.95 12.54
C HIS A 865 -5.29 -32.92 12.36
N GLU A 866 -5.49 -34.02 11.65
CA GLU A 866 -4.44 -34.98 11.32
C GLU A 866 -4.18 -35.01 9.82
N ALA A 867 -2.92 -35.24 9.44
CA ALA A 867 -2.50 -35.41 8.07
C ALA A 867 -1.39 -36.46 7.96
N VAL A 868 -1.26 -37.10 6.80
CA VAL A 868 -0.16 -38.00 6.47
C VAL A 868 0.49 -37.50 5.20
N ILE A 869 1.75 -37.08 5.30
CA ILE A 869 2.57 -36.74 4.14
C ILE A 869 3.19 -38.02 3.58
N THR A 870 3.19 -38.17 2.26
CA THR A 870 3.88 -39.23 1.54
C THR A 870 4.80 -38.64 0.48
N ALA A 871 6.06 -39.02 0.50
CA ALA A 871 7.07 -38.51 -0.41
C ALA A 871 6.99 -39.21 -1.78
N LEU A 872 7.07 -38.44 -2.86
CA LEU A 872 7.09 -38.92 -4.25
C LEU A 872 8.44 -38.72 -4.94
N GLY A 873 9.27 -37.80 -4.43
CA GLY A 873 10.61 -37.52 -4.94
C GLY A 873 11.46 -36.78 -3.91
N ASP A 874 12.71 -36.53 -4.26
CA ASP A 874 13.69 -35.86 -3.43
C ASP A 874 13.52 -34.34 -3.44
N GLY A 875 13.80 -33.70 -2.31
CA GLY A 875 13.77 -32.25 -2.14
C GLY A 875 13.29 -31.81 -0.76
N ASP A 876 13.25 -30.50 -0.56
CA ASP A 876 12.69 -29.91 0.66
C ASP A 876 11.26 -29.43 0.36
N VAL A 877 10.33 -29.75 1.25
CA VAL A 877 8.94 -29.27 1.21
C VAL A 877 8.55 -28.67 2.55
N TYR A 878 7.47 -27.91 2.54
CA TYR A 878 6.91 -27.26 3.72
C TYR A 878 5.47 -27.74 3.84
N ILE A 879 5.15 -28.37 4.97
CA ILE A 879 3.75 -28.65 5.30
C ILE A 879 3.18 -27.40 5.91
N ARG A 880 2.11 -26.87 5.31
CA ARG A 880 1.37 -25.71 5.81
C ARG A 880 0.03 -26.15 6.34
N CYS A 881 -0.38 -25.55 7.46
CA CYS A 881 -1.73 -25.68 7.99
C CYS A 881 -2.28 -24.29 8.26
N GLY A 882 -3.36 -23.93 7.57
CA GLY A 882 -4.00 -22.63 7.65
C GLY A 882 -5.41 -22.69 8.24
N THR A 883 -5.89 -21.55 8.74
CA THR A 883 -7.29 -21.36 9.14
C THR A 883 -7.79 -19.98 8.70
N ALA A 884 -9.07 -19.91 8.39
CA ALA A 884 -9.73 -18.67 7.99
C ALA A 884 -10.17 -17.82 9.18
N ASN A 885 -10.26 -18.38 10.39
CA ASN A 885 -10.68 -17.63 11.59
C ASN A 885 -11.98 -16.82 11.42
N GLY A 886 -12.94 -17.38 10.67
CA GLY A 886 -14.23 -16.79 10.36
C GLY A 886 -14.25 -15.81 9.18
N ALA A 887 -13.14 -15.64 8.46
CA ALA A 887 -13.07 -14.85 7.23
C ALA A 887 -13.30 -15.71 5.97
N ASP A 888 -13.37 -15.06 4.80
CA ASP A 888 -13.57 -15.73 3.50
C ASP A 888 -12.34 -16.50 2.99
N GLY A 889 -11.17 -16.34 3.62
CA GLY A 889 -9.92 -16.98 3.23
C GLY A 889 -8.95 -17.12 4.40
N ILE A 890 -7.78 -17.73 4.17
CA ILE A 890 -6.76 -17.94 5.20
C ILE A 890 -6.33 -16.59 5.80
N ARG A 891 -6.30 -16.54 7.14
CA ARG A 891 -5.86 -15.37 7.92
C ARG A 891 -4.68 -15.67 8.82
N LEU A 892 -4.44 -16.95 9.07
CA LEU A 892 -3.36 -17.44 9.91
C LEU A 892 -2.96 -18.81 9.39
N TYR A 893 -1.66 -19.05 9.25
CA TYR A 893 -1.14 -20.37 8.98
C TYR A 893 0.13 -20.62 9.79
N SER A 894 0.48 -21.89 9.93
CA SER A 894 1.77 -22.36 10.43
C SER A 894 2.41 -23.28 9.40
N GLN A 895 3.72 -23.43 9.46
CA GLN A 895 4.46 -24.28 8.55
C GLN A 895 5.57 -25.08 9.25
N MET A 896 5.98 -26.19 8.65
CA MET A 896 7.06 -27.04 9.12
C MET A 896 7.86 -27.56 7.93
N GLU A 897 9.19 -27.50 8.01
CA GLU A 897 10.12 -27.98 7.00
C GLU A 897 10.18 -29.52 7.03
N PHE A 898 10.11 -30.17 5.86
CA PHE A 898 10.29 -31.60 5.68
C PHE A 898 11.35 -31.86 4.61
N LYS A 899 12.21 -32.85 4.89
CA LYS A 899 13.29 -33.25 4.00
C LYS A 899 13.04 -34.63 3.40
N LEU A 900 13.01 -34.71 2.07
CA LEU A 900 12.75 -35.94 1.32
C LEU A 900 14.04 -36.38 0.63
N THR A 901 14.53 -37.59 0.92
CA THR A 901 15.82 -38.06 0.39
C THR A 901 15.82 -39.53 0.01
N GLY A 902 16.44 -39.88 -1.11
CA GLY A 902 16.64 -41.24 -1.59
C GLY A 902 15.52 -41.83 -2.45
N LEU A 903 14.55 -41.01 -2.88
CA LEU A 903 13.32 -41.41 -3.58
C LEU A 903 13.33 -41.14 -5.09
N GLY A 904 14.29 -40.36 -5.60
CA GLY A 904 14.38 -40.02 -7.03
C GLY A 904 13.78 -38.64 -7.37
N GLN A 905 13.45 -38.38 -8.63
CA GLN A 905 12.99 -37.06 -9.09
C GLN A 905 11.52 -37.09 -9.54
N ALA A 906 10.73 -36.09 -9.14
CA ALA A 906 9.35 -35.92 -9.56
C ALA A 906 9.23 -35.07 -10.85
N TYR A 907 8.09 -35.19 -11.54
CA TYR A 907 7.76 -34.52 -12.81
C TYR A 907 6.67 -33.47 -12.64
N LEU A 908 6.73 -32.39 -13.42
CA LEU A 908 5.67 -31.38 -13.50
C LEU A 908 4.51 -31.88 -14.38
N ASN A 909 3.27 -31.73 -13.91
CA ASN A 909 2.06 -32.03 -14.68
C ASN A 909 1.62 -30.77 -15.46
N PRO A 910 1.76 -30.72 -16.80
CA PRO A 910 1.39 -29.56 -17.60
C PRO A 910 -0.12 -29.31 -17.67
N TYR A 911 -0.95 -30.28 -17.30
CA TYR A 911 -2.40 -30.19 -17.38
C TYR A 911 -3.03 -29.53 -16.14
N GLU A 912 -2.22 -29.27 -15.12
CA GLU A 912 -2.54 -28.41 -13.99
C GLU A 912 -1.81 -27.06 -14.16
N PHE A 913 -2.17 -26.08 -13.34
CA PHE A 913 -1.49 -24.79 -13.40
C PHE A 913 -0.08 -24.88 -12.82
N VAL A 914 0.94 -24.65 -13.65
CA VAL A 914 2.34 -24.59 -13.24
C VAL A 914 2.72 -23.13 -13.01
N SER A 915 2.89 -22.75 -11.74
CA SER A 915 3.33 -21.40 -11.38
C SER A 915 4.73 -21.09 -11.92
N SER A 916 4.90 -19.88 -12.42
CA SER A 916 6.22 -19.40 -12.87
C SER A 916 7.20 -19.16 -11.74
N GLY A 917 6.74 -19.00 -10.50
CA GLY A 917 7.61 -19.03 -9.32
C GLY A 917 8.28 -20.39 -9.08
N PHE A 918 7.84 -21.47 -9.77
CA PHE A 918 8.41 -22.82 -9.70
C PHE A 918 9.46 -23.11 -10.80
N HIS A 919 10.00 -22.07 -11.45
CA HIS A 919 10.99 -22.24 -12.51
C HIS A 919 12.25 -22.98 -12.01
N SER A 920 12.77 -23.89 -12.83
CA SER A 920 13.95 -24.71 -12.52
C SER A 920 15.26 -23.94 -12.69
N SER A 921 15.29 -23.00 -13.64
CA SER A 921 16.40 -22.07 -13.84
C SER A 921 15.89 -20.79 -14.50
N HIS A 922 16.66 -19.71 -14.37
CA HIS A 922 16.23 -18.41 -14.86
C HIS A 922 17.38 -17.43 -15.14
N SER A 923 17.08 -16.31 -15.78
CA SER A 923 18.02 -15.20 -15.97
C SER A 923 18.17 -14.36 -14.69
N ARG A 924 19.37 -13.82 -14.42
CA ARG A 924 19.70 -13.08 -13.17
C ARG A 924 18.86 -11.82 -12.90
N ASN A 925 18.10 -11.35 -13.87
CA ASN A 925 17.35 -10.10 -13.86
C ASN A 925 15.84 -10.29 -13.60
N LEU A 926 15.40 -11.50 -13.24
CA LEU A 926 14.02 -11.77 -12.83
C LEU A 926 13.81 -11.40 -11.36
N THR A 927 12.66 -10.78 -11.08
CA THR A 927 12.20 -10.46 -9.72
C THR A 927 10.89 -11.19 -9.43
N ASN A 928 10.47 -11.21 -8.17
CA ASN A 928 9.17 -11.74 -7.81
C ASN A 928 8.03 -10.94 -8.48
N GLY A 929 7.03 -11.66 -8.97
CA GLY A 929 5.77 -11.11 -9.44
C GLY A 929 4.67 -11.28 -8.38
N ASN A 930 3.51 -10.71 -8.66
CA ASN A 930 2.34 -10.85 -7.79
C ASN A 930 1.74 -12.27 -7.95
N GLU A 931 0.88 -12.69 -7.03
CA GLU A 931 0.24 -14.02 -7.06
C GLU A 931 1.20 -15.20 -7.31
N ARG A 932 2.41 -15.15 -6.73
CA ARG A 932 3.47 -16.18 -6.87
C ARG A 932 4.01 -16.35 -8.30
N GLY A 933 3.80 -15.36 -9.17
CA GLY A 933 4.41 -15.29 -10.49
C GLY A 933 5.83 -14.72 -10.47
N VAL A 934 6.36 -14.41 -11.65
CA VAL A 934 7.65 -13.72 -11.83
C VAL A 934 7.46 -12.44 -12.65
N ALA A 935 8.31 -11.44 -12.39
CA ALA A 935 8.36 -10.20 -13.15
C ALA A 935 9.70 -10.10 -13.88
N THR A 936 9.64 -9.90 -15.20
CA THR A 936 10.82 -9.79 -16.07
C THR A 936 11.57 -8.48 -15.84
N ALA A 937 12.73 -8.31 -16.47
CA ALA A 937 13.45 -7.04 -16.45
C ALA A 937 12.84 -5.99 -17.39
N ARG A 938 13.07 -4.71 -17.09
CA ARG A 938 12.69 -3.58 -17.96
C ARG A 938 13.55 -3.50 -19.22
N GLU A 939 14.82 -3.87 -19.10
CA GLU A 939 15.77 -3.92 -20.20
C GLU A 939 16.47 -5.29 -20.26
N GLY A 940 16.84 -5.69 -21.47
CA GLY A 940 17.51 -6.96 -21.73
C GLY A 940 16.56 -8.15 -21.84
N GLU A 941 17.15 -9.33 -21.89
CA GLU A 941 16.44 -10.59 -22.05
C GLU A 941 16.15 -11.22 -20.68
N SER A 942 14.92 -11.67 -20.49
CA SER A 942 14.50 -12.47 -19.34
C SER A 942 14.13 -13.87 -19.79
N ARG A 943 14.70 -14.89 -19.14
CA ARG A 943 14.51 -16.30 -19.47
C ARG A 943 13.97 -17.04 -18.27
N ILE A 944 12.86 -17.76 -18.46
CA ILE A 944 12.18 -18.56 -17.43
C ILE A 944 12.13 -19.99 -17.94
N CYS A 945 12.77 -20.94 -17.24
CA CYS A 945 12.91 -22.32 -17.68
C CYS A 945 12.22 -23.29 -16.71
N PHE A 946 11.52 -24.27 -17.26
CA PHE A 946 10.86 -25.34 -16.53
C PHE A 946 11.35 -26.67 -17.07
N GLU A 947 11.93 -27.49 -16.22
CA GLU A 947 12.45 -28.80 -16.60
C GLU A 947 11.51 -29.92 -16.14
N ARG A 948 11.58 -31.06 -16.82
CA ARG A 948 10.91 -32.32 -16.42
C ARG A 948 9.38 -32.21 -16.39
N ILE A 949 8.79 -31.64 -17.43
CA ILE A 949 7.35 -31.58 -17.64
C ILE A 949 6.91 -32.86 -18.35
N ASP A 950 5.99 -33.61 -17.75
CA ASP A 950 5.48 -34.87 -18.29
C ASP A 950 4.15 -34.67 -19.02
N PHE A 951 4.21 -34.66 -20.35
CA PHE A 951 3.04 -34.55 -21.24
C PHE A 951 2.37 -35.91 -21.53
N GLY A 952 2.90 -37.01 -21.00
CA GLY A 952 2.42 -38.36 -21.33
C GLY A 952 2.48 -38.68 -22.83
N GLU A 953 1.86 -39.79 -23.24
CA GLU A 953 1.87 -40.24 -24.65
C GLU A 953 0.98 -39.38 -25.55
N ASP A 954 -0.16 -38.91 -25.03
CA ASP A 954 -1.17 -38.18 -25.81
C ASP A 954 -0.76 -36.75 -26.11
N GLY A 955 0.07 -36.13 -25.27
CA GLY A 955 0.66 -34.81 -25.46
C GLY A 955 -0.30 -33.63 -25.41
N ALA A 956 0.25 -32.43 -25.63
CA ALA A 956 -0.53 -31.20 -25.84
C ALA A 956 0.20 -30.18 -26.71
N ASP A 957 -0.58 -29.34 -27.39
CA ASP A 957 -0.12 -28.25 -28.24
C ASP A 957 -0.82 -26.93 -27.92
N GLU A 958 -1.85 -26.90 -27.07
CA GLU A 958 -2.51 -25.65 -26.66
C GLU A 958 -2.06 -25.25 -25.26
N ILE A 959 -1.40 -24.09 -25.17
CA ILE A 959 -0.87 -23.52 -23.93
C ILE A 959 -1.67 -22.27 -23.53
N VAL A 960 -1.92 -22.12 -22.24
CA VAL A 960 -2.56 -20.95 -21.62
C VAL A 960 -1.53 -20.20 -20.78
N LEU A 961 -1.37 -18.90 -21.04
CA LEU A 961 -0.44 -18.02 -20.32
C LEU A 961 -1.21 -16.86 -19.67
N PRO A 962 -1.31 -16.78 -18.33
CA PRO A 962 -1.82 -15.60 -17.64
C PRO A 962 -0.72 -14.54 -17.50
N ILE A 963 -0.94 -13.36 -18.11
CA ILE A 963 0.06 -12.29 -18.20
C ILE A 963 -0.54 -10.97 -17.70
N PHE A 964 0.24 -10.23 -16.90
CA PHE A 964 -0.01 -8.82 -16.58
C PHE A 964 1.06 -7.96 -17.28
N SER A 965 0.62 -7.16 -18.25
CA SER A 965 1.45 -6.18 -18.97
C SER A 965 1.29 -4.80 -18.33
N LEU A 966 2.36 -4.01 -18.29
CA LEU A 966 2.34 -2.65 -17.75
C LEU A 966 1.71 -1.63 -18.72
N ASP A 967 1.63 -1.97 -20.01
CA ASP A 967 1.09 -1.11 -21.07
C ASP A 967 0.34 -1.93 -22.13
N ASP A 968 -0.33 -1.23 -23.06
CA ASP A 968 -1.18 -1.81 -24.11
C ASP A 968 -0.39 -2.21 -25.38
N GLN A 969 0.93 -2.00 -25.40
CA GLN A 969 1.73 -2.27 -26.58
C GLN A 969 1.94 -3.77 -26.76
N GLU A 970 1.80 -4.19 -28.01
CA GLU A 970 2.10 -5.53 -28.48
C GLU A 970 3.57 -5.92 -28.20
N PHE A 971 3.81 -7.17 -27.76
CA PHE A 971 5.17 -7.69 -27.60
C PHE A 971 5.26 -9.20 -27.89
N PRO A 972 6.43 -9.68 -28.36
CA PRO A 972 6.66 -11.09 -28.64
C PRO A 972 7.07 -11.87 -27.38
N ILE A 973 6.69 -13.15 -27.36
CA ILE A 973 7.10 -14.16 -26.39
C ILE A 973 7.65 -15.34 -27.17
N GLU A 974 8.91 -15.69 -26.96
CA GLU A 974 9.46 -16.91 -27.56
C GLU A 974 9.21 -18.10 -26.63
N ILE A 975 8.70 -19.19 -27.20
CA ILE A 975 8.45 -20.45 -26.49
C ILE A 975 9.40 -21.50 -27.06
N TRP A 976 10.26 -22.03 -26.19
CA TRP A 976 11.29 -23.00 -26.54
C TRP A 976 11.00 -24.35 -25.89
N GLU A 977 11.25 -25.43 -26.61
CA GLU A 977 11.44 -26.76 -26.03
C GLU A 977 12.93 -26.92 -25.68
N GLY A 978 13.22 -27.20 -24.41
CA GLY A 978 14.58 -27.14 -23.87
C GLY A 978 14.98 -25.75 -23.35
N VAL A 979 16.22 -25.64 -22.85
CA VAL A 979 16.79 -24.39 -22.33
C VAL A 979 17.54 -23.66 -23.46
N PRO A 980 17.14 -22.44 -23.85
CA PRO A 980 17.81 -21.66 -24.88
C PRO A 980 19.33 -21.58 -24.67
N GLY A 981 20.10 -21.99 -25.67
CA GLY A 981 21.56 -22.04 -25.64
C GLY A 981 22.16 -23.40 -25.26
N GLU A 982 21.35 -24.37 -24.81
CA GLU A 982 21.80 -25.75 -24.55
C GLU A 982 21.64 -26.66 -25.77
N ASN A 983 22.42 -27.74 -25.83
CA ASN A 983 22.35 -28.70 -26.92
C ASN A 983 21.00 -29.42 -26.94
N GLY A 984 20.28 -29.30 -28.06
CA GLY A 984 18.97 -29.93 -28.25
C GLY A 984 17.78 -29.02 -27.95
N ALA A 985 17.99 -27.76 -27.56
CA ALA A 985 16.92 -26.79 -27.43
C ALA A 985 16.43 -26.29 -28.80
N GLU A 986 15.11 -26.20 -28.97
CA GLU A 986 14.43 -25.79 -30.20
C GLU A 986 13.46 -24.65 -29.91
N LEU A 987 13.54 -23.55 -30.68
CA LEU A 987 12.50 -22.52 -30.66
C LEU A 987 11.25 -23.08 -31.33
N LEU A 988 10.20 -23.34 -30.55
CA LEU A 988 8.94 -23.85 -31.08
C LEU A 988 8.25 -22.77 -31.91
N THR A 989 8.05 -21.60 -31.31
CA THR A 989 7.33 -20.49 -31.95
C THR A 989 7.59 -19.18 -31.21
N THR A 990 7.33 -18.07 -31.89
CA THR A 990 7.20 -16.75 -31.27
C THR A 990 5.73 -16.36 -31.33
N VAL A 991 5.10 -16.26 -30.18
CA VAL A 991 3.72 -15.79 -30.05
C VAL A 991 3.69 -14.32 -29.68
N THR A 992 2.57 -13.66 -29.93
CA THR A 992 2.41 -12.25 -29.63
C THR A 992 1.33 -12.07 -28.57
N TYR A 993 1.58 -11.20 -27.60
CA TYR A 993 0.59 -10.80 -26.61
C TYR A 993 0.18 -9.35 -26.81
N GLN A 994 -1.13 -9.11 -26.86
CA GLN A 994 -1.72 -7.77 -26.87
C GLN A 994 -3.10 -7.79 -26.20
N LYS A 995 -3.20 -7.15 -25.03
CA LYS A 995 -4.46 -6.84 -24.36
C LYS A 995 -4.35 -5.47 -23.69
N PRO A 996 -5.48 -4.78 -23.45
CA PRO A 996 -5.47 -3.59 -22.61
C PRO A 996 -4.84 -3.90 -21.26
N SER A 997 -3.90 -3.06 -20.83
CA SER A 997 -3.27 -3.11 -19.53
C SER A 997 -4.33 -2.91 -18.45
N ARG A 998 -4.36 -3.84 -17.50
CA ARG A 998 -5.18 -3.76 -16.30
C ARG A 998 -4.22 -3.88 -15.13
N TRP A 999 -4.01 -2.77 -14.42
CA TRP A 999 -3.03 -2.70 -13.34
C TRP A 999 -3.22 -3.84 -12.35
N ASN A 1000 -2.14 -4.58 -12.12
CA ASN A 1000 -2.09 -5.72 -11.20
C ASN A 1000 -3.11 -6.84 -11.47
N VAL A 1001 -3.52 -7.04 -12.74
CA VAL A 1001 -4.47 -8.11 -13.10
C VAL A 1001 -3.89 -9.00 -14.20
N TYR A 1002 -3.73 -10.29 -13.91
CA TYR A 1002 -3.36 -11.30 -14.90
C TYR A 1002 -4.52 -11.58 -15.86
N GLN A 1003 -4.22 -11.57 -17.16
CA GLN A 1003 -5.18 -11.89 -18.21
C GLN A 1003 -4.67 -13.11 -18.97
N GLU A 1004 -5.50 -14.16 -19.04
CA GLU A 1004 -5.17 -15.39 -19.76
C GLU A 1004 -5.17 -15.17 -21.26
N GLU A 1005 -4.14 -15.66 -21.95
CA GLU A 1005 -4.10 -15.77 -23.40
C GLU A 1005 -3.76 -17.20 -23.82
N ARG A 1006 -4.38 -17.66 -24.91
CA ARG A 1006 -4.25 -19.04 -25.41
C ARG A 1006 -3.46 -19.07 -26.70
N TYR A 1007 -2.53 -20.00 -26.80
CA TYR A 1007 -1.69 -20.19 -27.97
C TYR A 1007 -1.64 -21.65 -28.39
N THR A 1008 -1.64 -21.89 -29.71
CA THR A 1008 -1.42 -23.22 -30.29
C THR A 1008 0.02 -23.32 -30.79
N LEU A 1009 0.78 -24.27 -30.26
CA LEU A 1009 2.14 -24.60 -30.65
C LEU A 1009 2.16 -25.34 -31.99
N PRO A 1010 3.23 -25.19 -32.80
CA PRO A 1010 3.30 -25.79 -34.14
C PRO A 1010 3.54 -27.31 -34.12
N LYS A 1011 3.93 -27.86 -32.97
CA LYS A 1011 4.00 -29.29 -32.74
C LYS A 1011 3.48 -29.62 -31.35
N ARG A 1012 3.03 -30.86 -31.21
CA ARG A 1012 2.59 -31.44 -29.95
C ARG A 1012 3.80 -31.84 -29.11
N LEU A 1013 3.82 -31.41 -27.85
CA LEU A 1013 4.79 -31.86 -26.86
C LEU A 1013 4.29 -33.17 -26.24
N THR A 1014 5.14 -34.18 -26.16
CA THR A 1014 4.83 -35.55 -25.67
C THR A 1014 5.98 -36.05 -24.80
N GLY A 1015 5.71 -37.00 -23.91
CA GLY A 1015 6.68 -37.53 -22.96
C GLY A 1015 7.22 -36.46 -22.01
N ILE A 1016 8.42 -36.69 -21.50
CA ILE A 1016 9.07 -35.76 -20.56
C ILE A 1016 9.96 -34.80 -21.35
N THR A 1017 9.71 -33.49 -21.23
CA THR A 1017 10.52 -32.45 -21.89
C THR A 1017 10.71 -31.23 -20.97
N SER A 1018 11.39 -30.20 -21.47
CA SER A 1018 11.56 -28.91 -20.79
C SER A 1018 10.97 -27.79 -21.63
N LEU A 1019 10.49 -26.73 -21.00
CA LEU A 1019 9.87 -25.59 -21.66
C LEU A 1019 10.51 -24.29 -21.15
N SER A 1020 10.86 -23.37 -22.06
CA SER A 1020 11.39 -22.06 -21.68
C SER A 1020 10.66 -20.92 -22.36
N PHE A 1021 10.50 -19.81 -21.64
CA PHE A 1021 9.96 -18.56 -22.15
C PHE A 1021 11.07 -17.51 -22.18
N VAL A 1022 11.22 -16.83 -23.33
CA VAL A 1022 12.16 -15.71 -23.49
C VAL A 1022 11.38 -14.44 -23.79
N LEU A 1023 11.58 -13.42 -22.95
CA LEU A 1023 10.88 -12.14 -23.01
C LEU A 1023 11.89 -10.98 -22.97
N ARG A 1024 11.60 -9.89 -23.67
CA ARG A 1024 12.47 -8.69 -23.75
C ARG A 1024 11.78 -7.40 -23.33
N LYS A 1025 10.76 -7.53 -22.49
CA LYS A 1025 9.91 -6.44 -21.98
C LYS A 1025 9.51 -6.72 -20.54
N LYS A 1026 9.31 -5.67 -19.73
CA LYS A 1026 8.78 -5.78 -18.36
C LYS A 1026 7.32 -6.20 -18.39
N ILE A 1027 7.07 -7.43 -17.96
CA ILE A 1027 5.75 -8.01 -17.74
C ILE A 1027 5.80 -8.88 -16.49
N HIS A 1028 4.62 -9.26 -15.99
CA HIS A 1028 4.47 -10.26 -14.97
C HIS A 1028 3.84 -11.51 -15.60
N LEU A 1029 4.51 -12.64 -15.51
CA LEU A 1029 3.99 -13.95 -15.93
C LEU A 1029 3.53 -14.69 -14.68
N LYS A 1030 2.29 -15.20 -14.66
CA LYS A 1030 1.82 -15.98 -13.51
C LYS A 1030 2.39 -17.40 -13.55
N GLY A 1031 2.37 -18.01 -14.73
CA GLY A 1031 2.70 -19.42 -14.97
C GLY A 1031 2.16 -19.87 -16.31
N PHE A 1032 1.93 -21.18 -16.45
CA PHE A 1032 1.30 -21.76 -17.64
C PHE A 1032 0.48 -23.00 -17.31
N SER A 1033 -0.42 -23.37 -18.20
CA SER A 1033 -1.03 -24.70 -18.25
C SER A 1033 -1.26 -25.12 -19.70
N PHE A 1034 -1.42 -26.40 -19.93
CA PHE A 1034 -1.79 -26.96 -21.23
C PHE A 1034 -3.20 -27.52 -21.19
N VAL A 1035 -3.94 -27.34 -22.28
CA VAL A 1035 -5.26 -27.94 -22.41
C VAL A 1035 -5.08 -29.43 -22.65
N ARG A 1036 -5.56 -30.25 -21.71
CA ARG A 1036 -5.56 -31.70 -21.85
C ARG A 1036 -6.41 -32.09 -23.06
N ARG A 1037 -5.80 -32.80 -24.00
CA ARG A 1037 -6.52 -33.42 -25.11
C ARG A 1037 -6.97 -34.82 -24.70
N HIS A 1038 -8.26 -35.08 -24.84
CA HIS A 1038 -8.83 -36.40 -24.61
C HIS A 1038 -8.86 -37.16 -25.94
N LYS A 1039 -7.93 -38.12 -26.10
CA LYS A 1039 -7.85 -39.01 -27.28
C LYS A 1039 -9.21 -39.61 -27.66
N ALA A 1040 -10.06 -39.88 -26.66
CA ALA A 1040 -11.39 -40.44 -26.86
C ALA A 1040 -12.30 -39.60 -27.78
N PHE A 1041 -12.21 -38.27 -27.73
CA PHE A 1041 -13.09 -37.37 -28.49
C PHE A 1041 -12.46 -36.86 -29.80
N GLU A 1042 -11.22 -37.25 -30.11
CA GLU A 1042 -10.57 -36.92 -31.38
C GLU A 1042 -11.15 -37.76 -32.53
N ARG A 1043 -11.02 -37.23 -33.75
CA ARG A 1043 -11.30 -37.99 -34.97
C ARG A 1043 -10.14 -38.93 -35.24
N LEU A 1044 -10.32 -40.21 -34.90
CA LEU A 1044 -9.29 -41.23 -35.03
C LEU A 1044 -9.46 -42.02 -36.33
N ALA A 1045 -8.41 -42.06 -37.14
CA ALA A 1045 -8.34 -42.94 -38.29
C ALA A 1045 -8.43 -44.41 -37.85
N ALA A 1046 -9.05 -45.28 -38.66
CA ALA A 1046 -9.08 -46.71 -38.40
C ALA A 1046 -7.66 -47.30 -38.31
N LEU A 1047 -6.71 -46.69 -39.02
CA LEU A 1047 -5.27 -47.01 -38.99
C LEU A 1047 -4.59 -46.67 -37.66
N ALA A 1048 -5.16 -45.78 -36.84
CA ALA A 1048 -4.63 -45.42 -35.52
C ALA A 1048 -4.97 -46.44 -34.42
N ASN A 1049 -5.37 -47.66 -34.82
CA ASN A 1049 -5.66 -48.74 -33.88
C ASN A 1049 -4.37 -49.15 -33.13
N SER A 1050 -4.53 -49.50 -31.87
CA SER A 1050 -3.47 -50.12 -31.06
C SER A 1050 -3.16 -51.53 -31.53
N ALA A 1051 -4.16 -52.25 -32.03
CA ALA A 1051 -3.99 -53.54 -32.67
C ALA A 1051 -5.19 -53.90 -33.56
N VAL A 1052 -4.95 -54.70 -34.60
CA VAL A 1052 -5.98 -55.29 -35.45
C VAL A 1052 -5.73 -56.79 -35.60
N TYR A 1053 -6.76 -57.60 -35.38
CA TYR A 1053 -6.70 -59.07 -35.47
C TYR A 1053 -7.94 -59.60 -36.19
N GLY A 1054 -7.80 -60.63 -37.03
CA GLY A 1054 -8.93 -61.31 -37.67
C GLY A 1054 -8.57 -62.02 -38.97
N ASP A 1055 -9.58 -62.66 -39.57
CA ASP A 1055 -9.36 -63.63 -40.65
C ASP A 1055 -9.37 -62.99 -42.05
N ALA A 1056 -9.90 -61.76 -42.20
CA ALA A 1056 -9.99 -61.06 -43.50
C ALA A 1056 -10.09 -59.53 -43.35
N PHE A 1057 -9.00 -58.82 -43.66
CA PHE A 1057 -8.95 -57.36 -43.84
C PHE A 1057 -7.72 -56.97 -44.68
N THR A 1058 -7.71 -55.78 -45.25
CA THR A 1058 -6.57 -55.18 -45.97
C THR A 1058 -6.35 -53.77 -45.47
N ILE A 1059 -5.13 -53.47 -45.02
CA ILE A 1059 -4.73 -52.14 -44.60
C ILE A 1059 -4.34 -51.36 -45.87
N THR A 1060 -4.99 -50.21 -46.11
CA THR A 1060 -4.66 -49.30 -47.21
C THR A 1060 -3.92 -48.06 -46.68
N GLU A 1061 -3.65 -47.08 -47.54
CA GLU A 1061 -2.97 -45.84 -47.16
C GLU A 1061 -3.78 -44.98 -46.18
N ASP A 1062 -5.13 -45.01 -46.27
CA ASP A 1062 -6.01 -44.13 -45.49
C ASP A 1062 -7.20 -44.85 -44.80
N ALA A 1063 -7.32 -46.18 -44.90
CA ALA A 1063 -8.41 -46.96 -44.32
C ALA A 1063 -8.03 -48.43 -44.04
N ILE A 1064 -8.93 -49.15 -43.37
CA ILE A 1064 -8.89 -50.62 -43.29
C ILE A 1064 -10.08 -51.15 -44.09
N GLU A 1065 -9.80 -51.74 -45.24
CA GLU A 1065 -10.80 -52.20 -46.21
C GLU A 1065 -10.95 -53.72 -46.20
N GLY A 1066 -12.04 -54.22 -46.75
CA GLY A 1066 -12.32 -55.66 -46.86
C GLY A 1066 -12.51 -56.34 -45.51
N ILE A 1067 -12.96 -55.61 -44.47
CA ILE A 1067 -13.17 -56.13 -43.11
C ILE A 1067 -14.31 -57.16 -43.16
N GLY A 1068 -13.90 -58.42 -43.04
CA GLY A 1068 -14.73 -59.61 -43.15
C GLY A 1068 -15.03 -60.26 -41.80
N ASN A 1069 -14.84 -61.58 -41.72
CA ASN A 1069 -15.21 -62.38 -40.56
C ASN A 1069 -14.23 -62.21 -39.39
N ASN A 1070 -14.76 -62.05 -38.18
CA ASN A 1070 -14.03 -62.06 -36.90
C ASN A 1070 -12.89 -61.05 -36.81
N VAL A 1071 -13.07 -59.85 -37.34
CA VAL A 1071 -12.05 -58.80 -37.26
C VAL A 1071 -12.31 -57.90 -36.06
N SER A 1072 -11.29 -57.64 -35.26
CA SER A 1072 -11.32 -56.72 -34.12
C SER A 1072 -10.31 -55.61 -34.35
N LEU A 1073 -10.74 -54.35 -34.29
CA LEU A 1073 -9.86 -53.19 -34.23
C LEU A 1073 -9.89 -52.63 -32.81
N ILE A 1074 -8.75 -52.67 -32.13
CA ILE A 1074 -8.60 -52.31 -30.72
C ILE A 1074 -7.97 -50.92 -30.64
N PHE A 1075 -8.58 -50.02 -29.88
CA PHE A 1075 -8.09 -48.68 -29.55
C PHE A 1075 -7.94 -48.61 -28.02
N ALA A 1076 -6.71 -48.74 -27.54
CA ALA A 1076 -6.37 -48.63 -26.13
C ALA A 1076 -6.13 -47.17 -25.71
N GLY A 1077 -6.28 -46.90 -24.41
CA GLY A 1077 -6.05 -45.58 -23.82
C GLY A 1077 -7.13 -44.55 -24.18
N MET A 1078 -8.38 -44.97 -24.37
CA MET A 1078 -9.48 -44.07 -24.69
C MET A 1078 -10.07 -43.53 -23.38
N ASP A 1079 -9.54 -42.41 -22.89
CA ASP A 1079 -10.04 -41.74 -21.69
C ASP A 1079 -11.13 -40.72 -22.01
N PHE A 1080 -12.37 -41.07 -21.68
CA PHE A 1080 -13.56 -40.21 -21.82
C PHE A 1080 -13.69 -39.18 -20.69
N GLY A 1081 -12.79 -39.20 -19.69
CA GLY A 1081 -12.82 -38.30 -18.54
C GLY A 1081 -14.10 -38.47 -17.70
N GLY A 1082 -14.53 -37.37 -17.06
CA GLY A 1082 -15.78 -37.29 -16.29
C GLY A 1082 -17.04 -36.99 -17.13
N ALA A 1083 -16.90 -36.78 -18.44
CA ALA A 1083 -18.02 -36.53 -19.34
C ALA A 1083 -18.62 -37.84 -19.85
N GLU A 1084 -19.94 -37.97 -19.80
CA GLU A 1084 -20.62 -39.08 -20.46
C GLU A 1084 -20.59 -38.89 -21.98
N CYS A 1085 -20.29 -39.97 -22.69
CA CYS A 1085 -20.32 -40.02 -24.14
C CYS A 1085 -21.49 -40.91 -24.59
N SER A 1086 -22.51 -40.28 -25.16
CA SER A 1086 -23.69 -40.99 -25.66
C SER A 1086 -23.70 -41.19 -27.18
N ARG A 1087 -22.68 -40.74 -27.93
CA ARG A 1087 -22.71 -40.74 -29.40
C ARG A 1087 -21.35 -41.04 -30.03
N VAL A 1088 -21.37 -41.75 -31.16
CA VAL A 1088 -20.19 -42.00 -32.01
C VAL A 1088 -20.52 -41.78 -33.47
N VAL A 1089 -19.62 -41.10 -34.18
CA VAL A 1089 -19.66 -40.96 -35.64
C VAL A 1089 -18.65 -41.92 -36.24
N ILE A 1090 -19.07 -42.72 -37.22
CA ILE A 1090 -18.24 -43.68 -37.92
C ILE A 1090 -18.28 -43.35 -39.41
N CYS A 1091 -17.10 -43.20 -40.03
CA CYS A 1091 -16.95 -43.07 -41.46
C CYS A 1091 -16.50 -44.39 -42.08
N GLY A 1092 -17.35 -44.96 -42.93
CA GLY A 1092 -17.07 -46.22 -43.61
C GLY A 1092 -17.98 -46.46 -44.80
N ARG A 1093 -17.81 -47.61 -45.46
CA ARG A 1093 -18.73 -48.09 -46.50
C ARG A 1093 -18.94 -49.59 -46.38
N SER A 1094 -20.08 -50.05 -46.89
CA SER A 1094 -20.42 -51.47 -46.91
C SER A 1094 -21.28 -51.81 -48.11
N ALA A 1095 -20.98 -52.95 -48.74
CA ALA A 1095 -21.77 -53.50 -49.84
C ALA A 1095 -23.03 -54.24 -49.37
N LEU A 1096 -23.22 -54.44 -48.06
CA LEU A 1096 -24.41 -55.07 -47.49
C LEU A 1096 -25.51 -54.04 -47.27
N ALA A 1097 -26.78 -54.46 -47.34
CA ALA A 1097 -27.91 -53.58 -47.04
C ALA A 1097 -27.80 -52.98 -45.63
N ASN A 1098 -27.39 -53.78 -44.64
CA ASN A 1098 -26.98 -53.38 -43.30
C ASN A 1098 -25.77 -54.22 -42.88
N ASN A 1099 -24.74 -53.57 -42.33
CA ASN A 1099 -23.56 -54.22 -41.77
C ASN A 1099 -23.56 -54.07 -40.26
N THR A 1100 -23.71 -55.17 -39.54
CA THR A 1100 -23.71 -55.17 -38.07
C THR A 1100 -22.29 -55.26 -37.54
N MET A 1101 -21.94 -54.36 -36.62
CA MET A 1101 -20.69 -54.40 -35.85
C MET A 1101 -20.98 -54.22 -34.36
N GLN A 1102 -20.10 -54.72 -33.51
CA GLN A 1102 -20.15 -54.49 -32.06
C GLN A 1102 -19.04 -53.54 -31.65
N ILE A 1103 -19.36 -52.53 -30.84
CA ILE A 1103 -18.35 -51.77 -30.11
C ILE A 1103 -18.30 -52.30 -28.68
N LEU A 1104 -17.16 -52.86 -28.30
CA LEU A 1104 -16.88 -53.31 -26.94
C LEU A 1104 -16.08 -52.22 -26.22
N PHE A 1105 -16.54 -51.82 -25.04
CA PHE A 1105 -15.82 -50.96 -24.12
C PHE A 1105 -15.36 -51.81 -22.94
N SER A 1106 -14.07 -51.76 -22.62
CA SER A 1106 -13.48 -52.52 -21.52
C SER A 1106 -12.67 -51.59 -20.61
N GLY A 1107 -13.08 -51.43 -19.36
CA GLY A 1107 -12.44 -50.54 -18.40
C GLY A 1107 -12.53 -51.07 -16.96
N PRO A 1108 -12.02 -50.30 -15.97
CA PRO A 1108 -12.00 -50.72 -14.56
C PRO A 1108 -13.38 -51.05 -13.96
N ALA A 1109 -14.45 -50.45 -14.50
CA ALA A 1109 -15.84 -50.67 -14.10
C ALA A 1109 -16.51 -51.90 -14.75
N GLY A 1110 -15.79 -52.64 -15.61
CA GLY A 1110 -16.29 -53.80 -16.33
C GLY A 1110 -16.36 -53.61 -17.85
N GLU A 1111 -16.97 -54.57 -18.55
CA GLU A 1111 -17.15 -54.55 -20.00
C GLU A 1111 -18.60 -54.18 -20.38
N SER A 1112 -18.77 -53.34 -21.40
CA SER A 1112 -20.06 -53.04 -22.02
C SER A 1112 -20.01 -53.19 -23.53
N LYS A 1113 -21.14 -53.57 -24.16
CA LYS A 1113 -21.22 -53.88 -25.59
C LYS A 1113 -22.34 -53.09 -26.23
N GLN A 1114 -22.03 -52.42 -27.33
CA GLN A 1114 -22.97 -51.69 -28.17
C GLN A 1114 -23.07 -52.37 -29.52
N LEU A 1115 -24.29 -52.66 -29.97
CA LEU A 1115 -24.53 -53.21 -31.31
C LEU A 1115 -24.91 -52.06 -32.25
N ILE A 1116 -24.20 -51.94 -33.36
CA ILE A 1116 -24.43 -50.89 -34.35
C ILE A 1116 -24.73 -51.54 -35.71
N GLU A 1117 -25.79 -51.06 -36.35
CA GLU A 1117 -26.13 -51.40 -37.74
C GLU A 1117 -25.79 -50.25 -38.69
N PHE A 1118 -24.70 -50.40 -39.44
CA PHE A 1118 -24.30 -49.43 -40.44
C PHE A 1118 -24.98 -49.75 -41.78
N ALA A 1119 -25.93 -48.93 -42.23
CA ALA A 1119 -26.62 -49.19 -43.49
C ALA A 1119 -25.67 -49.03 -44.70
N GLY A 1120 -25.86 -49.86 -45.72
CA GLY A 1120 -25.00 -49.96 -46.89
C GLY A 1120 -24.76 -48.63 -47.61
N SER A 1121 -23.56 -48.48 -48.18
CA SER A 1121 -23.18 -47.33 -48.99
C SER A 1121 -22.09 -47.72 -49.97
N ALA A 1122 -22.16 -47.22 -51.21
CA ALA A 1122 -21.12 -47.43 -52.24
C ALA A 1122 -19.89 -46.52 -52.05
N SER A 1123 -20.07 -45.36 -51.39
CA SER A 1123 -19.00 -44.42 -51.03
C SER A 1123 -18.82 -44.37 -49.52
N TYR A 1124 -17.62 -43.97 -49.06
CA TYR A 1124 -17.39 -43.64 -47.66
C TYR A 1124 -18.38 -42.57 -47.21
N THR A 1125 -19.11 -42.86 -46.14
CA THR A 1125 -20.14 -41.96 -45.58
C THR A 1125 -20.05 -41.94 -44.07
N GLU A 1126 -20.37 -40.81 -43.48
CA GLU A 1126 -20.43 -40.62 -42.03
C GLU A 1126 -21.82 -41.01 -41.52
N ARG A 1127 -21.86 -41.81 -40.47
CA ARG A 1127 -23.10 -42.13 -39.75
C ARG A 1127 -22.88 -41.96 -38.27
N GLU A 1128 -23.84 -41.32 -37.62
CA GLU A 1128 -23.89 -41.11 -36.18
C GLU A 1128 -24.74 -42.19 -35.52
N PHE A 1129 -24.29 -42.69 -34.38
CA PHE A 1129 -24.93 -43.75 -33.60
C PHE A 1129 -24.97 -43.36 -32.13
N THR A 1130 -26.09 -43.66 -31.48
CA THR A 1130 -26.28 -43.48 -30.04
C THR A 1130 -25.72 -44.68 -29.27
N LEU A 1131 -25.09 -44.44 -28.13
CA LEU A 1131 -24.54 -45.44 -27.21
C LEU A 1131 -25.43 -45.50 -25.96
N GLU A 1132 -25.98 -46.67 -25.63
CA GLU A 1132 -26.84 -46.86 -24.45
C GLU A 1132 -26.41 -48.12 -23.67
N PRO A 1133 -25.85 -48.00 -22.45
CA PRO A 1133 -25.63 -46.77 -21.70
C PRO A 1133 -24.49 -45.90 -22.27
N PRO A 1134 -24.44 -44.59 -21.93
CA PRO A 1134 -23.30 -43.73 -22.20
C PRO A 1134 -21.99 -44.30 -21.62
N VAL A 1135 -20.87 -43.91 -22.22
CA VAL A 1135 -19.54 -44.38 -21.83
C VAL A 1135 -18.75 -43.25 -21.17
N SER A 1136 -18.03 -43.56 -20.09
CA SER A 1136 -17.18 -42.62 -19.37
C SER A 1136 -15.90 -43.29 -18.84
N GLY A 1137 -14.95 -42.48 -18.35
CA GLY A 1137 -13.67 -42.92 -17.81
C GLY A 1137 -12.73 -43.57 -18.84
N SER A 1138 -11.66 -44.21 -18.35
CA SER A 1138 -10.65 -44.87 -19.19
C SER A 1138 -11.15 -46.23 -19.71
N GLN A 1139 -11.20 -46.37 -21.04
CA GLN A 1139 -11.69 -47.55 -21.74
C GLN A 1139 -10.68 -48.05 -22.78
N THR A 1140 -10.73 -49.34 -23.06
CA THR A 1140 -10.28 -49.91 -24.34
C THR A 1140 -11.49 -50.08 -25.23
N VAL A 1141 -11.49 -49.43 -26.40
CA VAL A 1141 -12.59 -49.48 -27.37
C VAL A 1141 -12.23 -50.48 -28.46
N THR A 1142 -13.05 -51.50 -28.65
CA THR A 1142 -12.85 -52.52 -29.70
C THR A 1142 -14.02 -52.53 -30.66
N PHE A 1143 -13.76 -52.26 -31.94
CA PHE A 1143 -14.72 -52.46 -33.02
C PHE A 1143 -14.61 -53.91 -33.51
N LEU A 1144 -15.60 -54.72 -33.18
CA LEU A 1144 -15.70 -56.14 -33.50
C LEU A 1144 -16.67 -56.39 -34.66
N PHE A 1145 -16.15 -56.93 -35.75
CA PHE A 1145 -16.87 -57.28 -36.96
C PHE A 1145 -17.13 -58.79 -37.00
N LEU A 1146 -18.39 -59.18 -36.86
CA LEU A 1146 -18.82 -60.57 -36.73
C LEU A 1146 -18.89 -61.29 -38.09
N PRO A 1147 -18.97 -62.64 -38.11
CA PRO A 1147 -19.11 -63.41 -39.34
C PRO A 1147 -20.26 -62.92 -40.22
N GLY A 1148 -19.96 -62.62 -41.49
CA GLY A 1148 -20.89 -62.04 -42.45
C GLY A 1148 -20.69 -60.55 -42.73
N SER A 1149 -19.85 -59.86 -41.97
CA SER A 1149 -19.49 -58.45 -42.22
C SER A 1149 -18.76 -58.27 -43.56
N ARG A 1150 -18.99 -57.13 -44.20
CA ARG A 1150 -18.20 -56.60 -45.34
C ARG A 1150 -18.13 -55.09 -45.21
N PHE A 1151 -17.12 -54.60 -44.52
CA PHE A 1151 -17.00 -53.20 -44.16
C PHE A 1151 -15.63 -52.64 -44.54
N ASP A 1152 -15.62 -51.37 -44.96
CA ASP A 1152 -14.39 -50.60 -45.13
C ASP A 1152 -14.45 -49.44 -44.13
N PHE A 1153 -13.49 -49.37 -43.23
CA PHE A 1153 -13.48 -48.45 -42.10
C PHE A 1153 -12.41 -47.38 -42.27
N LYS A 1154 -12.81 -46.11 -42.31
CA LYS A 1154 -11.90 -44.99 -42.51
C LYS A 1154 -11.51 -44.30 -41.21
N TRP A 1155 -12.48 -43.84 -40.42
CA TRP A 1155 -12.25 -43.16 -39.14
C TRP A 1155 -13.50 -43.18 -38.28
N PHE A 1156 -13.35 -42.96 -36.97
CA PHE A 1156 -14.47 -42.68 -36.06
C PHE A 1156 -14.16 -41.50 -35.14
N GLN A 1157 -15.20 -40.95 -34.51
CA GLN A 1157 -15.09 -39.90 -33.51
C GLN A 1157 -16.21 -40.07 -32.48
N PHE A 1158 -15.86 -40.12 -31.21
CA PHE A 1158 -16.86 -40.01 -30.15
C PHE A 1158 -17.20 -38.55 -29.89
N LEU A 1159 -18.47 -38.28 -29.59
CA LEU A 1159 -18.95 -36.93 -29.32
C LEU A 1159 -19.38 -36.84 -27.84
N PRO A 1160 -18.94 -35.81 -27.10
CA PRO A 1160 -19.41 -35.59 -25.74
C PRO A 1160 -20.94 -35.38 -25.73
N SER A 1161 -21.60 -35.86 -24.68
CA SER A 1161 -23.00 -35.52 -24.42
C SER A 1161 -23.08 -34.01 -24.15
N VAL A 1162 -24.00 -33.32 -24.83
CA VAL A 1162 -24.23 -31.87 -24.67
C VAL A 1162 -24.94 -31.59 -23.36
#